data_AF-M5EVE1-F1
#
_entry.id   AF-M5EVE1-F1
#
_cell.length_a   1.000
_cell.length_b   1.000
_cell.length_c   1.000
_cell.angle_alpha   90.00
_cell.angle_beta   90.00
_cell.angle_gamma   90.00
#
_symmetry.space_group_name_H-M   'P 1'
#
loop_
_entity.id
_entity.type
_entity.pdbx_description
1 polymer ?
#
loop_
_entity_poly.entity_id
_entity_poly.type
_entity_poly.pdbx_seq_one_letter_code
_entity_poly.pdbx_strand_id
1 'polypeptide(L)'
;MARPATAAVRLLTGEREPVRLATTADIILNGLQAIDGVPAETGDRVLVKDQADPTQNGIYTASEGEWFRAADARTARTLQKGTTVHVQVGSANADRVFEFTSDEPVVGTDAIAIAAFLPPDISDAVDEVEALRDEAQVLKEAAEASAGQAAASASASAANAGQTAADVVATAANLASAQAARDASLYGKGIFPTVAAAIGLGVVGNGAITAGASGTNGTFDLAFTGGIGSGAAGRFVVAGGALTQILITATGSYTVAPSFSFAASAGLAGASAAVVLGRNVDVGEYFWTEVSAGILGLYNVAAGPAATDTDIRAASSALLSTVDGNSMLNGLGLPTAKMVEASGANLNPSLYRLYAYTNGDTLEHVVVAKAAERGSLQLICAATGAIYTANFDLNQGTASGSGANFVSATITALGSGWYECKATALIGASGNNNFQARMSPGALPYTGDGVSGMYVRSIVLRKQNTLANLFASRDPTSGTFTRQNLADVIGTATADAPAILPLMSTVDALDITVNGRMSATKLVEPNVSGSPSFWQPRSGMVLGQTVTLEVIAKQAERNRLNLFSNSGARYDATFNLDLGTFTINPTFAAPIVTMAKLGNGWFRITLEKVVDVAGGMNPQHRVYGASGGHPYVGDGVSGLYVQSSTFKVNGGPNLSTSPTNLSVAPWSRSAGSTATPNAALYLGLLSDPTSIGGGGSADDGSAALVGKKWAALGSSITIGNYYAPLLAEQTGMVLTNLGVSGSALGLSTTAYPSYGMSARIADIPIDTELVALEPGPNAFGAQETPLGMFGDTTYATVYGSLWRAILDIRAQAPVAKIVLIGVYSGGSGHATHRIGRVNGQGNTMDQHMKAEREVCQAFGVPYIDTSQSGMGYHTSTLYMADELHPNAAGSLRLATHHAGALRKMVLNGLFVN
;
A
#
# COMPACT_ATOMS: atom_id res chain seq x y z
N MET A 1 -105.83 -66.22 -40.02
CA MET A 1 -104.47 -65.75 -40.35
C MET A 1 -103.79 -65.44 -39.02
N ALA A 2 -102.77 -66.21 -38.64
CA ALA A 2 -102.13 -66.11 -37.33
C ALA A 2 -101.05 -65.00 -37.31
N ARG A 3 -101.05 -64.18 -36.25
CA ARG A 3 -99.87 -63.51 -35.66
C ARG A 3 -100.09 -63.41 -34.14
N PRO A 4 -99.01 -63.46 -33.33
CA PRO A 4 -98.99 -64.18 -32.06
C PRO A 4 -99.11 -63.28 -30.83
N ALA A 5 -99.35 -63.92 -29.68
CA ALA A 5 -99.34 -63.33 -28.35
C ALA A 5 -98.05 -62.54 -28.09
N THR A 6 -98.19 -61.25 -27.80
CA THR A 6 -97.13 -60.46 -27.16
C THR A 6 -97.52 -60.32 -25.70
N ALA A 7 -96.81 -61.05 -24.83
CA ALA A 7 -96.81 -60.79 -23.41
C ALA A 7 -96.39 -59.33 -23.21
N ALA A 8 -97.24 -58.51 -22.59
CA ALA A 8 -96.80 -57.26 -22.01
C ALA A 8 -95.87 -57.63 -20.86
N VAL A 9 -94.57 -57.72 -21.16
CA VAL A 9 -93.53 -57.56 -20.14
C VAL A 9 -93.77 -56.17 -19.59
N ARG A 10 -94.49 -56.11 -18.48
CA ARG A 10 -94.54 -54.93 -17.63
C ARG A 10 -93.13 -54.76 -17.09
N LEU A 11 -92.26 -54.10 -17.88
CA LEU A 11 -91.05 -53.51 -17.31
C LEU A 11 -91.56 -52.62 -16.18
N LEU A 12 -91.26 -53.00 -14.93
CA LEU A 12 -91.29 -52.08 -13.81
C LEU A 12 -90.20 -51.05 -14.07
N THR A 13 -90.45 -50.11 -14.97
CA THR A 13 -89.63 -48.92 -15.08
C THR A 13 -89.87 -48.10 -13.80
N GLY A 14 -88.79 -47.64 -13.19
CA GLY A 14 -88.87 -46.71 -12.06
C GLY A 14 -89.61 -45.42 -12.43
N GLU A 15 -89.76 -45.11 -13.72
CA GLU A 15 -90.44 -43.91 -14.19
C GLU A 15 -91.97 -44.09 -14.30
N ARG A 16 -92.73 -43.09 -13.84
CA ARG A 16 -94.18 -42.94 -14.04
C ARG A 16 -94.47 -42.12 -15.30
N GLU A 17 -95.66 -42.28 -15.86
CA GLU A 17 -96.08 -41.44 -16.99
C GLU A 17 -95.94 -39.96 -16.61
N PRO A 18 -95.39 -39.12 -17.52
CA PRO A 18 -95.20 -37.70 -17.27
C PRO A 18 -96.48 -37.04 -16.75
N VAL A 19 -96.30 -36.11 -15.82
CA VAL A 19 -97.38 -35.23 -15.38
C VAL A 19 -97.31 -33.95 -16.18
N ARG A 20 -98.47 -33.37 -16.48
CA ARG A 20 -98.51 -32.06 -17.12
C ARG A 20 -98.06 -30.98 -16.13
N LEU A 21 -98.50 -31.10 -14.88
CA LEU A 21 -98.37 -30.06 -13.85
C LEU A 21 -97.82 -30.65 -12.54
N ALA A 22 -97.16 -29.82 -11.73
CA ALA A 22 -96.76 -30.17 -10.37
C ALA A 22 -97.06 -29.03 -9.40
N THR A 23 -97.54 -29.36 -8.20
CA THR A 23 -97.88 -28.36 -7.18
C THR A 23 -96.66 -27.55 -6.74
N THR A 24 -96.91 -26.35 -6.23
CA THR A 24 -95.93 -25.50 -5.53
C THR A 24 -96.35 -25.19 -4.10
N ALA A 25 -97.55 -25.60 -3.70
CA ALA A 25 -98.18 -25.41 -2.39
C ALA A 25 -99.33 -26.42 -2.22
N ASP A 26 -99.93 -26.42 -1.02
CA ASP A 26 -101.12 -27.20 -0.69
C ASP A 26 -102.31 -26.82 -1.59
N ILE A 27 -103.03 -27.83 -2.10
CA ILE A 27 -104.19 -27.65 -3.00
C ILE A 27 -105.41 -28.46 -2.53
N ILE A 28 -106.59 -28.10 -3.02
CA ILE A 28 -107.80 -28.91 -2.82
C ILE A 28 -107.86 -29.98 -3.93
N LEU A 29 -107.99 -31.26 -3.59
CA LEU A 29 -108.09 -32.36 -4.57
C LEU A 29 -109.50 -32.51 -5.17
N ASN A 30 -110.10 -31.39 -5.59
CA ASN A 30 -111.43 -31.31 -6.18
C ASN A 30 -111.53 -30.07 -7.10
N GLY A 31 -112.20 -30.22 -8.24
CA GLY A 31 -112.40 -29.13 -9.21
C GLY A 31 -111.14 -28.75 -9.98
N LEU A 32 -111.31 -28.04 -11.10
CA LEU A 32 -110.18 -27.55 -11.89
C LEU A 32 -109.62 -26.25 -11.29
N GLN A 33 -108.30 -26.17 -11.18
CA GLN A 33 -107.59 -25.03 -10.57
C GLN A 33 -106.26 -24.76 -11.29
N ALA A 34 -105.67 -23.60 -11.04
CA ALA A 34 -104.32 -23.30 -11.55
C ALA A 34 -103.26 -23.98 -10.68
N ILE A 35 -102.38 -24.76 -11.32
CA ILE A 35 -101.25 -25.42 -10.69
C ILE A 35 -99.98 -24.85 -11.30
N ASP A 36 -99.08 -24.31 -10.46
CA ASP A 36 -97.83 -23.68 -10.89
C ASP A 36 -98.00 -22.61 -11.99
N GLY A 37 -99.04 -21.78 -11.83
CA GLY A 37 -99.39 -20.70 -12.76
C GLY A 37 -100.11 -21.15 -14.04
N VAL A 38 -100.37 -22.44 -14.24
CA VAL A 38 -101.04 -22.99 -15.43
C VAL A 38 -102.39 -23.63 -15.06
N PRO A 39 -103.51 -23.29 -15.73
CA PRO A 39 -104.80 -23.95 -15.50
C PRO A 39 -104.76 -25.45 -15.79
N ALA A 40 -105.23 -26.27 -14.84
CA ALA A 40 -105.45 -27.69 -15.05
C ALA A 40 -106.75 -27.94 -15.85
N GLU A 41 -106.72 -28.92 -16.74
CA GLU A 41 -107.86 -29.38 -17.54
C GLU A 41 -108.29 -30.80 -17.11
N THR A 42 -109.55 -31.16 -17.37
CA THR A 42 -110.06 -32.50 -17.04
C THR A 42 -109.24 -33.58 -17.75
N GLY A 43 -108.70 -34.53 -16.97
CA GLY A 43 -107.83 -35.60 -17.46
C GLY A 43 -106.34 -35.31 -17.30
N ASP A 44 -105.94 -34.10 -16.93
CA ASP A 44 -104.53 -33.78 -16.70
C ASP A 44 -103.96 -34.60 -15.55
N ARG A 45 -102.75 -35.10 -15.77
CA ARG A 45 -101.95 -35.73 -14.71
C ARG A 45 -101.22 -34.64 -13.94
N VAL A 46 -101.42 -34.59 -12.63
CA VAL A 46 -100.83 -33.59 -11.74
C VAL A 46 -100.02 -34.30 -10.65
N LEU A 47 -98.74 -33.94 -10.52
CA LEU A 47 -97.92 -34.33 -9.38
C LEU A 47 -98.26 -33.44 -8.19
N VAL A 48 -98.95 -34.01 -7.22
CA VAL A 48 -99.29 -33.39 -5.95
C VAL A 48 -98.18 -33.74 -4.96
N LYS A 49 -97.31 -32.79 -4.66
CA LYS A 49 -96.10 -33.03 -3.83
C LYS A 49 -96.02 -32.16 -2.58
N ASP A 50 -96.88 -31.14 -2.45
CA ASP A 50 -96.81 -30.14 -1.37
C ASP A 50 -98.08 -30.10 -0.51
N GLN A 51 -98.77 -31.23 -0.33
CA GLN A 51 -99.93 -31.26 0.56
C GLN A 51 -99.51 -31.08 2.02
N ALA A 52 -100.34 -30.38 2.80
CA ALA A 52 -100.17 -30.25 4.23
C ALA A 52 -100.27 -31.62 4.95
N ASP A 53 -101.13 -32.51 4.44
CA ASP A 53 -101.13 -33.93 4.80
C ASP A 53 -100.32 -34.74 3.76
N PRO A 54 -99.09 -35.17 4.08
CA PRO A 54 -98.23 -35.86 3.13
C PRO A 54 -98.74 -37.25 2.73
N THR A 55 -99.76 -37.81 3.41
CA THR A 55 -100.43 -39.05 2.96
C THR A 55 -101.24 -38.83 1.68
N GLN A 56 -101.55 -37.57 1.34
CA GLN A 56 -102.24 -37.16 0.12
C GLN A 56 -101.30 -36.84 -1.04
N ASN A 57 -99.98 -36.82 -0.83
CA ASN A 57 -99.03 -36.62 -1.93
C ASN A 57 -99.03 -37.80 -2.91
N GLY A 58 -98.85 -37.52 -4.20
CA GLY A 58 -98.68 -38.49 -5.29
C GLY A 58 -99.19 -37.95 -6.62
N ILE A 59 -99.46 -38.82 -7.58
CA ILE A 59 -99.92 -38.39 -8.91
C ILE A 59 -101.44 -38.54 -8.99
N TYR A 60 -102.13 -37.48 -9.38
CA TYR A 60 -103.58 -37.39 -9.49
C TYR A 60 -104.02 -37.07 -10.91
N THR A 61 -105.24 -37.48 -11.26
CA THR A 61 -105.92 -37.07 -12.50
C THR A 61 -106.92 -35.97 -12.15
N ALA A 62 -106.73 -34.78 -12.72
CA ALA A 62 -107.56 -33.62 -12.51
C ALA A 62 -108.97 -33.82 -13.10
N SER A 63 -109.98 -33.30 -12.39
CA SER A 63 -111.41 -33.42 -12.73
C SER A 63 -112.18 -32.20 -12.24
N GLU A 64 -113.37 -31.96 -12.82
CA GLU A 64 -114.33 -30.99 -12.30
C GLU A 64 -114.91 -31.39 -10.93
N GLY A 65 -114.84 -32.68 -10.59
CA GLY A 65 -115.20 -33.23 -9.27
C GLY A 65 -113.97 -33.63 -8.45
N GLU A 66 -114.11 -34.67 -7.62
CA GLU A 66 -112.99 -35.20 -6.81
C GLU A 66 -111.86 -35.74 -7.70
N TRP A 67 -110.62 -35.44 -7.33
CA TRP A 67 -109.43 -35.92 -8.03
C TRP A 67 -109.03 -37.28 -7.47
N PHE A 68 -108.85 -38.25 -8.35
CA PHE A 68 -108.38 -39.59 -7.97
C PHE A 68 -106.90 -39.74 -8.33
N ARG A 69 -106.16 -40.51 -7.53
CA ARG A 69 -104.78 -40.89 -7.87
C ARG A 69 -104.74 -41.53 -9.26
N ALA A 70 -103.71 -41.26 -10.07
CA ALA A 70 -103.58 -41.85 -11.40
C ALA A 70 -103.41 -43.37 -11.33
N ALA A 71 -103.93 -44.12 -12.31
CA ALA A 71 -104.03 -45.59 -12.22
C ALA A 71 -102.68 -46.31 -12.06
N ASP A 72 -101.60 -45.74 -12.59
CA ASP A 72 -100.23 -46.22 -12.49
C ASP A 72 -99.50 -45.77 -11.21
N ALA A 73 -100.20 -45.07 -10.31
CA ALA A 73 -99.66 -44.40 -9.12
C ALA A 73 -100.56 -44.62 -7.87
N ARG A 74 -101.13 -45.82 -7.69
CA ARG A 74 -102.08 -46.17 -6.59
C ARG A 74 -101.58 -47.21 -5.58
N THR A 75 -100.36 -47.73 -5.74
CA THR A 75 -99.84 -48.81 -4.90
C THR A 75 -98.49 -48.44 -4.28
N ALA A 76 -98.13 -49.07 -3.16
CA ALA A 76 -96.84 -48.89 -2.51
C ALA A 76 -95.67 -49.08 -3.49
N ARG A 77 -95.73 -50.15 -4.29
CA ARG A 77 -94.73 -50.48 -5.31
C ARG A 77 -94.60 -49.44 -6.43
N THR A 78 -95.66 -48.69 -6.72
CA THR A 78 -95.64 -47.65 -7.77
C THR A 78 -95.16 -46.29 -7.28
N LEU A 79 -95.11 -46.08 -5.96
CA LEU A 79 -94.71 -44.83 -5.29
C LEU A 79 -93.51 -45.02 -4.35
N GLN A 80 -92.78 -46.12 -4.52
CA GLN A 80 -91.60 -46.45 -3.70
C GLN A 80 -90.39 -45.60 -4.10
N LYS A 81 -89.42 -45.53 -3.19
CA LYS A 81 -88.14 -44.88 -3.38
C LYS A 81 -87.48 -45.22 -4.72
N GLY A 82 -86.98 -44.19 -5.40
CA GLY A 82 -86.34 -44.29 -6.71
C GLY A 82 -87.31 -44.34 -7.88
N THR A 83 -88.62 -44.20 -7.62
CA THR A 83 -89.59 -43.94 -8.68
C THR A 83 -89.49 -42.49 -9.13
N THR A 84 -89.41 -42.20 -10.42
CA THR A 84 -89.29 -40.83 -10.95
C THR A 84 -90.51 -40.42 -11.77
N VAL A 85 -90.71 -39.10 -11.93
CA VAL A 85 -91.73 -38.53 -12.81
C VAL A 85 -91.30 -37.17 -13.37
N HIS A 86 -91.56 -36.96 -14.66
CA HIS A 86 -91.25 -35.73 -15.38
C HIS A 86 -92.44 -34.77 -15.37
N VAL A 87 -92.18 -33.48 -15.20
CA VAL A 87 -93.17 -32.39 -15.25
C VAL A 87 -93.03 -31.61 -16.56
N GLN A 88 -94.12 -31.47 -17.30
CA GLN A 88 -94.07 -30.89 -18.65
C GLN A 88 -94.15 -29.35 -18.66
N VAL A 89 -95.05 -28.75 -17.86
CA VAL A 89 -95.30 -27.31 -17.89
C VAL A 89 -95.54 -26.76 -16.49
N GLY A 90 -95.33 -25.46 -16.32
CA GLY A 90 -95.41 -24.76 -15.04
C GLY A 90 -94.40 -23.62 -14.99
N SER A 91 -94.62 -22.65 -14.12
CA SER A 91 -93.71 -21.50 -13.99
C SER A 91 -92.43 -21.86 -13.20
N ALA A 92 -92.56 -22.70 -12.17
CA ALA A 92 -91.46 -23.09 -11.30
C ALA A 92 -90.95 -24.51 -11.59
N ASN A 93 -91.82 -25.41 -12.04
CA ASN A 93 -91.55 -26.85 -12.11
C ASN A 93 -91.46 -27.42 -13.54
N ALA A 94 -91.61 -26.62 -14.59
CA ALA A 94 -91.42 -27.09 -15.96
C ALA A 94 -90.06 -27.75 -16.16
N ASP A 95 -90.04 -28.83 -16.96
CA ASP A 95 -88.86 -29.62 -17.32
C ASP A 95 -88.11 -30.27 -16.13
N ARG A 96 -88.64 -30.19 -14.91
CA ARG A 96 -88.05 -30.84 -13.74
C ARG A 96 -88.45 -32.31 -13.63
N VAL A 97 -87.56 -33.09 -13.04
CA VAL A 97 -87.80 -34.48 -12.64
C VAL A 97 -87.93 -34.53 -11.13
N PHE A 98 -88.93 -35.25 -10.65
CA PHE A 98 -89.11 -35.52 -9.22
C PHE A 98 -88.97 -37.01 -8.96
N GLU A 99 -88.45 -37.36 -7.78
CA GLU A 99 -88.34 -38.72 -7.29
C GLU A 99 -89.18 -38.92 -6.02
N PHE A 100 -89.81 -40.08 -5.93
CA PHE A 100 -90.36 -40.59 -4.68
C PHE A 100 -89.20 -41.07 -3.82
N THR A 101 -89.22 -40.71 -2.54
CA THR A 101 -88.13 -41.02 -1.59
C THR A 101 -88.57 -41.88 -0.40
N SER A 102 -89.86 -42.15 -0.24
CA SER A 102 -90.41 -43.04 0.79
C SER A 102 -90.14 -44.53 0.48
N ASP A 103 -89.68 -45.29 1.47
CA ASP A 103 -89.45 -46.74 1.37
C ASP A 103 -90.78 -47.51 1.56
N GLU A 104 -91.29 -48.14 0.49
CA GLU A 104 -92.52 -48.96 0.46
C GLU A 104 -93.77 -48.36 1.16
N PRO A 105 -94.21 -47.12 0.84
CA PRO A 105 -95.28 -46.45 1.58
C PRO A 105 -96.67 -47.10 1.36
N VAL A 106 -97.42 -47.35 2.43
CA VAL A 106 -98.82 -47.76 2.38
C VAL A 106 -99.69 -46.56 1.99
N VAL A 107 -100.22 -46.57 0.76
CA VAL A 107 -101.03 -45.49 0.19
C VAL A 107 -102.27 -45.23 1.03
N GLY A 108 -102.44 -43.98 1.47
CA GLY A 108 -103.56 -43.52 2.29
C GLY A 108 -103.33 -43.60 3.81
N THR A 109 -102.20 -44.16 4.25
CA THR A 109 -101.82 -44.22 5.67
C THR A 109 -100.44 -43.62 5.93
N ASP A 110 -99.46 -43.94 5.08
CA ASP A 110 -98.08 -43.47 5.25
C ASP A 110 -97.84 -42.16 4.48
N ALA A 111 -96.91 -41.35 5.00
CA ALA A 111 -96.46 -40.13 4.33
C ALA A 111 -95.70 -40.47 3.03
N ILE A 112 -96.09 -39.84 1.92
CA ILE A 112 -95.45 -40.00 0.61
C ILE A 112 -94.53 -38.80 0.38
N ALA A 113 -93.22 -39.03 0.54
CA ALA A 113 -92.19 -38.03 0.34
C ALA A 113 -91.74 -37.99 -1.13
N ILE A 114 -91.66 -36.78 -1.68
CA ILE A 114 -91.32 -36.50 -3.08
C ILE A 114 -90.31 -35.35 -3.09
N ALA A 115 -89.17 -35.52 -3.75
CA ALA A 115 -88.10 -34.53 -3.85
C ALA A 115 -87.73 -34.27 -5.32
N ALA A 116 -87.10 -33.13 -5.60
CA ALA A 116 -86.52 -32.90 -6.92
C ALA A 116 -85.37 -33.91 -7.14
N PHE A 117 -85.34 -34.55 -8.30
CA PHE A 117 -84.27 -35.47 -8.66
C PHE A 117 -83.00 -34.66 -8.96
N LEU A 118 -81.95 -34.88 -8.16
CA LEU A 118 -80.63 -34.32 -8.37
C LEU A 118 -79.72 -35.41 -8.96
N PRO A 119 -79.15 -35.23 -10.17
CA PRO A 119 -78.09 -36.09 -10.64
C PRO A 119 -76.88 -35.98 -9.69
N PRO A 120 -76.15 -37.08 -9.43
CA PRO A 120 -75.03 -37.09 -8.47
C PRO A 120 -73.83 -36.20 -8.87
N ASP A 121 -73.83 -35.59 -10.06
CA ASP A 121 -72.68 -34.89 -10.67
C ASP A 121 -72.67 -33.36 -10.45
N ILE A 122 -73.68 -32.80 -9.76
CA ILE A 122 -73.78 -31.34 -9.53
C ILE A 122 -73.10 -30.89 -8.23
N SER A 123 -72.95 -31.76 -7.23
CA SER A 123 -72.23 -31.43 -5.99
C SER A 123 -70.74 -31.19 -6.27
N ASP A 124 -70.14 -32.04 -7.10
CA ASP A 124 -68.72 -31.98 -7.41
C ASP A 124 -68.38 -30.71 -8.21
N ALA A 125 -69.29 -30.30 -9.12
CA ALA A 125 -69.17 -29.04 -9.84
C ALA A 125 -69.29 -27.80 -8.93
N VAL A 126 -70.09 -27.87 -7.85
CA VAL A 126 -70.21 -26.76 -6.88
C VAL A 126 -68.96 -26.66 -6.03
N ASP A 127 -68.40 -27.78 -5.57
CA ASP A 127 -67.16 -27.82 -4.80
C ASP A 127 -65.97 -27.33 -5.63
N GLU A 128 -65.88 -27.67 -6.91
CA GLU A 128 -64.86 -27.13 -7.82
C GLU A 128 -64.98 -25.61 -8.02
N VAL A 129 -66.21 -25.08 -8.13
CA VAL A 129 -66.42 -23.64 -8.31
C VAL A 129 -66.07 -22.85 -7.04
N GLU A 130 -66.40 -23.36 -5.85
CA GLU A 130 -66.01 -22.73 -4.58
C GLU A 130 -64.49 -22.79 -4.38
N ALA A 131 -63.83 -23.91 -4.73
CA ALA A 131 -62.37 -24.02 -4.68
C ALA A 131 -61.68 -23.01 -5.62
N LEU A 132 -62.18 -22.86 -6.85
CA LEU A 132 -61.67 -21.87 -7.81
C LEU A 132 -61.89 -20.43 -7.33
N ARG A 133 -62.99 -20.16 -6.64
CA ARG A 133 -63.27 -18.85 -6.04
C ARG A 133 -62.28 -18.52 -4.92
N ASP A 134 -61.98 -19.49 -4.06
CA ASP A 134 -61.00 -19.31 -2.98
C ASP A 134 -59.58 -19.11 -3.54
N GLU A 135 -59.19 -19.89 -4.56
CA GLU A 135 -57.92 -19.69 -5.26
C GLU A 135 -57.83 -18.30 -5.91
N ALA A 136 -58.91 -17.84 -6.55
CA ALA A 136 -58.97 -16.51 -7.15
C ALA A 136 -58.86 -15.38 -6.11
N GLN A 137 -59.45 -15.57 -4.92
CA GLN A 137 -59.36 -14.62 -3.81
C GLN A 137 -57.92 -14.53 -3.27
N VAL A 138 -57.23 -15.65 -3.10
CA VAL A 138 -55.81 -15.69 -2.69
C VAL A 138 -54.92 -14.99 -3.72
N LEU A 139 -55.17 -15.22 -5.01
CA LEU A 139 -54.42 -14.56 -6.09
C LEU A 139 -54.64 -13.04 -6.10
N LYS A 140 -55.87 -12.58 -5.84
CA LYS A 140 -56.18 -11.15 -5.72
C LYS A 140 -55.43 -10.52 -4.55
N GLU A 141 -55.46 -11.13 -3.38
CA GLU A 141 -54.75 -10.64 -2.19
C GLU A 141 -53.23 -10.61 -2.42
N ALA A 142 -52.67 -11.62 -3.07
CA ALA A 142 -51.25 -11.66 -3.44
C ALA A 142 -50.88 -10.56 -4.46
N ALA A 143 -51.77 -10.26 -5.41
CA ALA A 143 -51.56 -9.18 -6.38
C ALA A 143 -51.64 -7.79 -5.72
N GLU A 144 -52.61 -7.58 -4.82
CA GLU A 144 -52.74 -6.33 -4.04
C GLU A 144 -51.54 -6.12 -3.11
N ALA A 145 -51.07 -7.19 -2.45
CA ALA A 145 -49.84 -7.16 -1.68
C ALA A 145 -48.65 -6.78 -2.57
N SER A 146 -48.45 -7.49 -3.68
CA SER A 146 -47.33 -7.25 -4.62
C SER A 146 -47.33 -5.81 -5.16
N ALA A 147 -48.51 -5.26 -5.46
CA ALA A 147 -48.66 -3.86 -5.86
C ALA A 147 -48.26 -2.89 -4.72
N GLY A 148 -48.64 -3.20 -3.47
CA GLY A 148 -48.22 -2.47 -2.28
C GLY A 148 -46.69 -2.51 -2.06
N GLN A 149 -46.06 -3.68 -2.22
CA GLN A 149 -44.60 -3.80 -2.14
C GLN A 149 -43.89 -3.05 -3.27
N ALA A 150 -44.43 -3.05 -4.49
CA ALA A 150 -43.90 -2.28 -5.61
C ALA A 150 -44.00 -0.76 -5.36
N ALA A 151 -45.13 -0.28 -4.83
CA ALA A 151 -45.32 1.13 -4.49
C ALA A 151 -44.39 1.58 -3.34
N ALA A 152 -44.21 0.73 -2.33
CA ALA A 152 -43.26 0.98 -1.23
C ALA A 152 -41.81 1.00 -1.75
N SER A 153 -41.45 0.08 -2.64
CA SER A 153 -40.13 0.02 -3.28
C SER A 153 -39.87 1.26 -4.14
N ALA A 154 -40.84 1.70 -4.94
CA ALA A 154 -40.73 2.91 -5.75
C ALA A 154 -40.57 4.18 -4.88
N SER A 155 -41.32 4.26 -3.77
CA SER A 155 -41.21 5.36 -2.80
C SER A 155 -39.84 5.38 -2.12
N ALA A 156 -39.32 4.22 -1.73
CA ALA A 156 -37.98 4.07 -1.17
C ALA A 156 -36.90 4.42 -2.20
N SER A 157 -37.05 4.01 -3.46
CA SER A 157 -36.14 4.37 -4.55
C SER A 157 -36.13 5.88 -4.82
N ALA A 158 -37.29 6.54 -4.79
CA ALA A 158 -37.39 7.99 -4.96
C ALA A 158 -36.76 8.75 -3.77
N ALA A 159 -36.99 8.30 -2.54
CA ALA A 159 -36.35 8.85 -1.35
C ALA A 159 -34.82 8.67 -1.40
N ASN A 160 -34.34 7.49 -1.77
CA ASN A 160 -32.91 7.21 -1.93
C ASN A 160 -32.28 8.06 -3.04
N ALA A 161 -32.98 8.29 -4.16
CA ALA A 161 -32.52 9.17 -5.23
C ALA A 161 -32.44 10.64 -4.76
N GLY A 162 -33.41 11.11 -3.98
CA GLY A 162 -33.40 12.43 -3.37
C GLY A 162 -32.25 12.61 -2.37
N GLN A 163 -32.02 11.60 -1.51
CA GLN A 163 -30.89 11.58 -0.59
C GLN A 163 -29.56 11.58 -1.34
N THR A 164 -29.43 10.75 -2.38
CA THR A 164 -28.23 10.70 -3.22
C THR A 164 -27.95 12.06 -3.87
N ALA A 165 -28.97 12.75 -4.40
CA ALA A 165 -28.81 14.07 -4.98
C ALA A 165 -28.36 15.11 -3.93
N ALA A 166 -28.93 15.08 -2.74
CA ALA A 166 -28.52 15.94 -1.63
C ALA A 166 -27.08 15.66 -1.18
N ASP A 167 -26.70 14.38 -1.07
CA ASP A 167 -25.35 13.95 -0.70
C ASP A 167 -24.33 14.35 -1.78
N VAL A 168 -24.69 14.28 -3.07
CA VAL A 168 -23.86 14.76 -4.18
C VAL A 168 -23.64 16.27 -4.09
N VAL A 169 -24.69 17.06 -3.80
CA VAL A 169 -24.57 18.52 -3.64
C VAL A 169 -23.71 18.87 -2.42
N ALA A 170 -23.92 18.20 -1.28
CA ALA A 170 -23.11 18.40 -0.09
C ALA A 170 -21.64 18.01 -0.31
N THR A 171 -21.42 16.89 -1.01
CA THR A 171 -20.06 16.44 -1.38
C THR A 171 -19.39 17.42 -2.32
N ALA A 172 -20.11 17.97 -3.30
CA ALA A 172 -19.58 18.99 -4.21
C ALA A 172 -19.20 20.28 -3.47
N ALA A 173 -20.02 20.74 -2.52
CA ALA A 173 -19.74 21.90 -1.69
C ALA A 173 -18.52 21.69 -0.76
N ASN A 174 -18.42 20.50 -0.15
CA ASN A 174 -17.28 20.11 0.67
C ASN A 174 -16.00 20.02 -0.17
N LEU A 175 -16.08 19.45 -1.38
CA LEU A 175 -14.95 19.36 -2.31
C LEU A 175 -14.47 20.75 -2.75
N ALA A 176 -15.39 21.67 -3.06
CA ALA A 176 -15.06 23.05 -3.41
C ALA A 176 -14.39 23.79 -2.24
N SER A 177 -14.89 23.60 -1.01
CA SER A 177 -14.31 24.20 0.19
C SER A 177 -12.93 23.62 0.51
N ALA A 178 -12.76 22.30 0.36
CA ALA A 178 -11.47 21.64 0.51
C ALA A 178 -10.48 22.07 -0.59
N GLN A 179 -10.95 22.27 -1.82
CA GLN A 179 -10.14 22.80 -2.91
C GLN A 179 -9.64 24.21 -2.57
N ALA A 180 -10.51 25.11 -2.12
CA ALA A 180 -10.13 26.46 -1.72
C ALA A 180 -9.13 26.47 -0.54
N ALA A 181 -9.31 25.60 0.46
CA ALA A 181 -8.39 25.46 1.58
C ALA A 181 -7.02 24.89 1.16
N ARG A 182 -7.00 23.95 0.22
CA ARG A 182 -5.76 23.44 -0.39
C ARG A 182 -5.05 24.53 -1.17
N ASP A 183 -5.76 25.25 -2.02
CA ASP A 183 -5.19 26.33 -2.83
C ASP A 183 -4.59 27.43 -1.93
N ALA A 184 -5.29 27.82 -0.85
CA ALA A 184 -4.77 28.77 0.14
C ALA A 184 -3.49 28.25 0.85
N SER A 185 -3.45 26.96 1.20
CA SER A 185 -2.28 26.32 1.80
C SER A 185 -1.09 26.26 0.84
N LEU A 186 -1.34 26.01 -0.45
CA LEU A 186 -0.32 26.02 -1.49
C LEU A 186 0.22 27.43 -1.73
N TYR A 187 -0.65 28.44 -1.75
CA TYR A 187 -0.24 29.84 -1.95
C TYR A 187 0.64 30.31 -0.80
N GLY A 188 0.30 29.97 0.45
CA GLY A 188 1.15 30.25 1.62
C GLY A 188 2.52 29.54 1.61
N LYS A 189 2.71 28.56 0.72
CA LYS A 189 4.00 27.87 0.48
C LYS A 189 4.69 28.34 -0.80
N GLY A 190 4.19 29.40 -1.43
CA GLY A 190 4.73 29.92 -2.68
C GLY A 190 4.46 29.03 -3.90
N ILE A 191 3.40 28.21 -3.88
CA ILE A 191 3.02 27.33 -5.00
C ILE A 191 1.70 27.81 -5.58
N PHE A 192 1.68 28.17 -6.86
CA PHE A 192 0.53 28.75 -7.55
C PHE A 192 0.15 27.95 -8.81
N PRO A 193 -1.14 27.87 -9.17
CA PRO A 193 -1.61 27.11 -10.33
C PRO A 193 -1.17 27.72 -11.66
N THR A 194 -0.90 29.03 -11.69
CA THR A 194 -0.39 29.72 -12.87
C THR A 194 0.52 30.87 -12.45
N VAL A 195 1.39 31.31 -13.38
CA VAL A 195 2.17 32.55 -13.25
C VAL A 195 1.26 33.75 -12.97
N ALA A 196 0.10 33.82 -13.64
CA ALA A 196 -0.87 34.91 -13.46
C ALA A 196 -1.44 34.99 -12.04
N ALA A 197 -1.69 33.84 -11.40
CA ALA A 197 -2.19 33.76 -10.03
C ALA A 197 -1.13 34.17 -8.99
N ALA A 198 0.15 33.95 -9.27
CA ALA A 198 1.25 34.38 -8.41
C ALA A 198 1.46 35.91 -8.46
N ILE A 199 1.39 36.49 -9.66
CA ILE A 199 1.73 37.91 -9.87
C ILE A 199 0.54 38.87 -9.79
N GLY A 200 -0.68 38.38 -9.54
CA GLY A 200 -1.89 39.20 -9.44
C GLY A 200 -2.81 38.82 -8.27
N LEU A 201 -3.09 39.79 -7.38
CA LEU A 201 -4.03 39.72 -6.26
C LEU A 201 -5.26 40.66 -6.46
N GLY A 202 -5.47 41.11 -7.70
CA GLY A 202 -6.58 42.02 -8.03
C GLY A 202 -6.37 43.44 -7.52
N VAL A 203 -7.44 44.23 -7.49
CA VAL A 203 -7.43 45.62 -7.03
C VAL A 203 -7.40 45.65 -5.51
N VAL A 204 -6.30 46.09 -4.89
CA VAL A 204 -6.16 46.16 -3.43
C VAL A 204 -6.29 47.58 -2.89
N GLY A 205 -6.30 48.58 -3.77
CA GLY A 205 -6.43 49.97 -3.35
C GLY A 205 -6.44 50.97 -4.50
N ASN A 206 -6.24 52.23 -4.12
CA ASN A 206 -6.18 53.38 -5.01
C ASN A 206 -4.95 54.24 -4.69
N GLY A 207 -4.39 54.89 -5.71
CA GLY A 207 -3.37 55.92 -5.58
C GLY A 207 -3.96 57.24 -5.12
N ALA A 208 -3.16 58.31 -5.16
CA ALA A 208 -3.61 59.63 -4.71
C ALA A 208 -4.90 60.08 -5.43
N ILE A 209 -5.86 60.56 -4.64
CA ILE A 209 -7.14 61.07 -5.15
C ILE A 209 -6.93 62.49 -5.67
N THR A 210 -7.25 62.71 -6.94
CA THR A 210 -7.55 64.03 -7.49
C THR A 210 -9.05 64.26 -7.33
N ALA A 211 -9.41 65.24 -6.50
CA ALA A 211 -10.77 65.41 -6.00
C ALA A 211 -11.81 65.81 -7.06
N GLY A 212 -11.40 66.52 -8.12
CA GLY A 212 -12.35 67.10 -9.08
C GLY A 212 -13.27 68.14 -8.44
N ALA A 213 -14.34 68.53 -9.15
CA ALA A 213 -15.32 69.50 -8.68
C ALA A 213 -16.71 69.30 -9.29
N SER A 214 -17.72 69.97 -8.71
CA SER A 214 -19.11 70.06 -9.18
C SER A 214 -19.94 68.75 -9.16
N GLY A 215 -19.44 67.70 -8.50
CA GLY A 215 -20.15 66.43 -8.39
C GLY A 215 -21.37 66.48 -7.47
N THR A 216 -22.34 65.59 -7.72
CA THR A 216 -23.46 65.38 -6.80
C THR A 216 -22.96 64.64 -5.56
N ASN A 217 -23.21 65.20 -4.37
CA ASN A 217 -22.80 64.60 -3.10
C ASN A 217 -23.52 63.27 -2.84
N GLY A 218 -22.80 62.26 -2.34
CA GLY A 218 -23.35 60.94 -2.04
C GLY A 218 -22.30 59.83 -2.04
N THR A 219 -22.75 58.60 -1.77
CA THR A 219 -21.95 57.38 -1.89
C THR A 219 -22.46 56.57 -3.07
N PHE A 220 -21.56 56.17 -3.96
CA PHE A 220 -21.89 55.53 -5.23
C PHE A 220 -21.08 54.25 -5.41
N ASP A 221 -21.62 53.30 -6.18
CA ASP A 221 -20.86 52.12 -6.58
C ASP A 221 -19.77 52.51 -7.59
N LEU A 222 -18.60 51.91 -7.40
CA LEU A 222 -17.42 52.19 -8.20
C LEU A 222 -17.38 51.24 -9.40
N ALA A 223 -17.43 51.82 -10.60
CA ALA A 223 -17.26 51.06 -11.83
C ALA A 223 -15.76 50.95 -12.19
N PHE A 224 -15.42 49.82 -12.80
CA PHE A 224 -14.07 49.52 -13.31
C PHE A 224 -14.13 49.40 -14.82
N THR A 225 -13.26 50.10 -15.54
CA THR A 225 -13.25 50.12 -17.00
C THR A 225 -11.84 49.84 -17.54
N GLY A 226 -11.73 48.97 -18.54
CA GLY A 226 -10.43 48.55 -19.10
C GLY A 226 -9.68 47.54 -18.21
N GLY A 227 -8.39 47.30 -18.53
CA GLY A 227 -7.56 46.29 -17.86
C GLY A 227 -7.81 44.85 -18.33
N ILE A 228 -7.14 43.89 -17.69
CA ILE A 228 -7.31 42.45 -17.93
C ILE A 228 -7.66 41.81 -16.58
N GLY A 229 -8.93 41.43 -16.41
CA GLY A 229 -9.45 40.89 -15.16
C GLY A 229 -10.97 41.04 -15.01
N SER A 230 -11.51 40.55 -13.89
CA SER A 230 -12.94 40.71 -13.54
C SER A 230 -13.18 40.55 -12.03
N GLY A 231 -14.40 40.89 -11.57
CA GLY A 231 -14.86 40.61 -10.21
C GLY A 231 -14.43 41.60 -9.13
N ALA A 232 -13.77 42.71 -9.49
CA ALA A 232 -13.53 43.80 -8.53
C ALA A 232 -14.82 44.60 -8.30
N ALA A 233 -15.05 45.00 -7.06
CA ALA A 233 -16.16 45.84 -6.65
C ALA A 233 -15.67 46.88 -5.63
N GLY A 234 -16.30 48.04 -5.60
CA GLY A 234 -15.97 49.08 -4.66
C GLY A 234 -17.04 50.16 -4.61
N ARG A 235 -16.78 51.18 -3.79
CA ARG A 235 -17.60 52.38 -3.67
C ARG A 235 -16.74 53.63 -3.63
N PHE A 236 -17.31 54.77 -3.96
CA PHE A 236 -16.68 56.07 -3.79
C PHE A 236 -17.64 57.09 -3.18
N VAL A 237 -17.08 58.12 -2.53
CA VAL A 237 -17.83 59.15 -1.81
C VAL A 237 -17.51 60.52 -2.38
N VAL A 238 -18.55 61.31 -2.64
CA VAL A 238 -18.47 62.71 -3.06
C VAL A 238 -19.07 63.60 -1.97
N ALA A 239 -18.31 64.59 -1.51
CA ALA A 239 -18.76 65.57 -0.51
C ALA A 239 -18.25 66.97 -0.89
N GLY A 240 -19.09 68.00 -0.71
CA GLY A 240 -18.77 69.37 -1.12
C GLY A 240 -18.53 69.54 -2.63
N GLY A 241 -19.05 68.64 -3.47
CA GLY A 241 -18.82 68.61 -4.91
C GLY A 241 -17.54 67.91 -5.36
N ALA A 242 -16.79 67.30 -4.44
CA ALA A 242 -15.47 66.71 -4.68
C ALA A 242 -15.40 65.23 -4.23
N LEU A 243 -14.63 64.41 -4.94
CA LEU A 243 -14.31 63.02 -4.56
C LEU A 243 -13.43 63.02 -3.30
N THR A 244 -13.91 62.42 -2.23
CA THR A 244 -13.21 62.41 -0.93
C THR A 244 -12.70 61.02 -0.52
N GLN A 245 -13.29 59.94 -1.05
CA GLN A 245 -12.92 58.59 -0.66
C GLN A 245 -13.21 57.56 -1.75
N ILE A 246 -12.36 56.54 -1.83
CA ILE A 246 -12.55 55.31 -2.61
C ILE A 246 -12.34 54.12 -1.67
N LEU A 247 -13.27 53.16 -1.68
CA LEU A 247 -13.21 51.93 -0.91
C LEU A 247 -13.35 50.72 -1.84
N ILE A 248 -12.42 49.78 -1.76
CA ILE A 248 -12.50 48.52 -2.49
C ILE A 248 -13.17 47.49 -1.59
N THR A 249 -14.24 46.85 -2.07
CA THR A 249 -15.05 45.88 -1.30
C THR A 249 -14.89 44.45 -1.81
N ALA A 250 -14.44 44.28 -3.05
CA ALA A 250 -13.95 43.01 -3.57
C ALA A 250 -12.75 43.29 -4.47
N THR A 251 -11.66 42.56 -4.23
CA THR A 251 -10.40 42.78 -4.96
C THR A 251 -10.48 42.27 -6.41
N GLY A 252 -11.32 41.26 -6.67
CA GLY A 252 -11.40 40.60 -7.97
C GLY A 252 -10.07 39.94 -8.37
N SER A 253 -9.93 39.63 -9.65
CA SER A 253 -8.67 39.12 -10.22
C SER A 253 -8.30 39.97 -11.44
N TYR A 254 -7.24 40.76 -11.31
CA TYR A 254 -6.72 41.64 -12.37
C TYR A 254 -5.20 41.50 -12.48
N THR A 255 -4.71 41.31 -13.70
CA THR A 255 -3.28 41.25 -14.04
C THR A 255 -2.79 42.52 -14.75
N VAL A 256 -3.71 43.29 -15.33
CA VAL A 256 -3.48 44.65 -15.84
C VAL A 256 -4.49 45.58 -15.19
N ALA A 257 -4.00 46.71 -14.67
CA ALA A 257 -4.81 47.62 -13.87
C ALA A 257 -6.00 48.17 -14.68
N PRO A 258 -7.25 48.02 -14.19
CA PRO A 258 -8.39 48.74 -14.74
C PRO A 258 -8.28 50.24 -14.40
N SER A 259 -9.19 51.04 -14.94
CA SER A 259 -9.39 52.44 -14.51
C SER A 259 -10.66 52.55 -13.68
N PHE A 260 -10.64 53.39 -12.64
CA PHE A 260 -11.85 53.76 -11.91
C PHE A 260 -12.74 54.67 -12.75
N SER A 261 -14.04 54.44 -12.71
CA SER A 261 -15.05 55.33 -13.29
C SER A 261 -15.93 55.91 -12.18
N PHE A 262 -15.99 57.24 -12.14
CA PHE A 262 -16.77 58.02 -11.17
C PHE A 262 -18.06 58.60 -11.79
N ALA A 263 -18.43 58.16 -12.98
CA ALA A 263 -19.56 58.71 -13.76
C ALA A 263 -20.92 58.57 -13.04
N ALA A 264 -21.02 57.71 -12.03
CA ALA A 264 -22.22 57.57 -11.20
C ALA A 264 -22.56 58.84 -10.41
N SER A 265 -21.60 59.75 -10.15
CA SER A 265 -21.86 61.08 -9.60
C SER A 265 -22.02 62.10 -10.73
N ALA A 266 -23.25 62.53 -10.98
CA ALA A 266 -23.55 63.51 -12.03
C ALA A 266 -22.83 64.84 -11.77
N GLY A 267 -22.19 65.39 -12.81
CA GLY A 267 -21.49 66.68 -12.77
C GLY A 267 -20.05 66.64 -12.25
N LEU A 268 -19.57 65.50 -11.74
CA LEU A 268 -18.22 65.38 -11.19
C LEU A 268 -17.16 65.43 -12.31
N ALA A 269 -16.51 66.58 -12.46
CA ALA A 269 -15.50 66.80 -13.49
C ALA A 269 -14.09 66.81 -12.87
N GLY A 270 -13.13 66.18 -13.56
CA GLY A 270 -11.71 66.19 -13.18
C GLY A 270 -11.31 65.28 -12.01
N ALA A 271 -12.22 64.46 -11.49
CA ALA A 271 -11.89 63.48 -10.46
C ALA A 271 -11.13 62.29 -11.06
N SER A 272 -10.03 61.89 -10.44
CA SER A 272 -9.22 60.75 -10.88
C SER A 272 -8.46 60.10 -9.73
N ALA A 273 -8.21 58.79 -9.85
CA ALA A 273 -7.28 58.05 -8.98
C ALA A 273 -6.75 56.84 -9.77
N ALA A 274 -5.50 56.48 -9.54
CA ALA A 274 -4.92 55.28 -10.15
C ALA A 274 -5.35 54.02 -9.39
N VAL A 275 -5.60 52.92 -10.10
CA VAL A 275 -5.85 51.61 -9.47
C VAL A 275 -4.53 51.02 -8.97
N VAL A 276 -4.51 50.52 -7.74
CA VAL A 276 -3.38 49.77 -7.18
C VAL A 276 -3.70 48.28 -7.22
N LEU A 277 -2.89 47.51 -7.94
CA LEU A 277 -2.97 46.05 -7.95
C LEU A 277 -2.11 45.46 -6.83
N GLY A 278 -2.64 44.46 -6.15
CA GLY A 278 -1.88 43.64 -5.22
C GLY A 278 -1.14 42.52 -5.95
N ARG A 279 -0.15 41.94 -5.29
CA ARG A 279 0.57 40.74 -5.76
C ARG A 279 0.59 39.69 -4.66
N ASN A 280 0.56 38.42 -5.03
CA ASN A 280 0.77 37.33 -4.06
C ASN A 280 2.26 37.03 -3.85
N VAL A 281 3.11 37.47 -4.78
CA VAL A 281 4.57 37.30 -4.75
C VAL A 281 5.22 38.63 -5.10
N ASP A 282 6.10 39.14 -4.24
CA ASP A 282 6.72 40.44 -4.41
C ASP A 282 7.89 40.43 -5.41
N VAL A 283 8.31 41.62 -5.86
CA VAL A 283 9.47 41.75 -6.77
C VAL A 283 10.72 41.29 -6.03
N GLY A 284 11.48 40.40 -6.68
CA GLY A 284 12.67 39.76 -6.10
C GLY A 284 12.39 38.42 -5.42
N GLU A 285 11.13 38.03 -5.26
CA GLU A 285 10.74 36.75 -4.66
C GLU A 285 10.53 35.64 -5.71
N TYR A 286 10.51 34.40 -5.20
CA TYR A 286 10.38 33.19 -5.99
C TYR A 286 9.07 32.47 -5.71
N PHE A 287 8.52 31.81 -6.72
CA PHE A 287 7.35 30.95 -6.57
C PHE A 287 7.40 29.76 -7.53
N TRP A 288 6.64 28.73 -7.21
CA TRP A 288 6.50 27.52 -8.01
C TRP A 288 5.18 27.51 -8.75
N THR A 289 5.18 27.09 -10.01
CA THR A 289 3.94 26.85 -10.76
C THR A 289 4.11 25.69 -11.73
N GLU A 290 3.02 25.05 -12.12
CA GLU A 290 3.08 23.89 -13.00
C GLU A 290 3.49 24.31 -14.42
N VAL A 291 4.59 23.73 -14.93
CA VAL A 291 5.11 23.98 -16.28
C VAL A 291 4.71 22.89 -17.27
N SER A 292 4.40 21.70 -16.76
CA SER A 292 3.80 20.59 -17.49
C SER A 292 3.20 19.60 -16.48
N ALA A 293 2.35 18.69 -16.93
CA ALA A 293 1.63 17.75 -16.07
C ALA A 293 2.57 17.06 -15.06
N GLY A 294 2.42 17.39 -13.77
CA GLY A 294 3.21 16.84 -12.67
C GLY A 294 4.63 17.42 -12.53
N ILE A 295 4.95 18.54 -13.15
CA ILE A 295 6.24 19.23 -13.03
C ILE A 295 6.01 20.68 -12.62
N LEU A 296 6.51 21.06 -11.45
CA LEU A 296 6.59 22.45 -11.00
C LEU A 296 7.88 23.08 -11.51
N GLY A 297 7.80 24.27 -12.10
CA GLY A 297 8.94 25.13 -12.40
C GLY A 297 9.05 26.25 -11.36
N LEU A 298 10.28 26.61 -11.01
CA LEU A 298 10.57 27.76 -10.15
C LEU A 298 10.65 29.02 -11.01
N TYR A 299 9.90 30.04 -10.63
CA TYR A 299 9.83 31.34 -11.29
C TYR A 299 10.33 32.42 -10.33
N ASN A 300 10.96 33.46 -10.88
CA ASN A 300 11.35 34.66 -10.16
C ASN A 300 10.56 35.87 -10.67
N VAL A 301 10.08 36.73 -9.78
CA VAL A 301 9.45 38.00 -10.14
C VAL A 301 10.52 39.08 -10.28
N ALA A 302 11.20 39.11 -11.43
CA ALA A 302 12.37 39.97 -11.65
C ALA A 302 12.02 41.47 -11.78
N ALA A 303 10.87 41.77 -12.39
CA ALA A 303 10.30 43.11 -12.48
C ALA A 303 8.78 42.98 -12.62
N GLY A 304 8.00 43.84 -11.97
CA GLY A 304 6.54 43.73 -12.05
C GLY A 304 5.98 43.83 -13.48
N PRO A 305 4.73 43.39 -13.74
CA PRO A 305 4.11 42.13 -13.34
C PRO A 305 4.58 41.02 -14.31
N ALA A 306 5.88 40.74 -14.34
CA ALA A 306 6.46 39.70 -15.17
C ALA A 306 7.25 38.74 -14.29
N ALA A 307 7.07 37.44 -14.53
CA ALA A 307 7.87 36.40 -13.91
C ALA A 307 8.73 35.74 -14.98
N THR A 308 9.98 35.43 -14.63
CA THR A 308 10.92 34.73 -15.48
C THR A 308 11.08 33.31 -14.95
N ASP A 309 10.97 32.32 -15.85
CA ASP A 309 11.27 30.94 -15.53
C ASP A 309 12.78 30.81 -15.23
N THR A 310 13.14 30.14 -14.14
CA THR A 310 14.54 29.93 -13.73
C THR A 310 15.14 28.64 -14.26
N ASP A 311 14.39 27.87 -15.06
CA ASP A 311 14.71 26.53 -15.56
C ASP A 311 14.86 25.44 -14.48
N ILE A 312 14.71 25.78 -13.20
CA ILE A 312 14.68 24.82 -12.10
C ILE A 312 13.32 24.11 -12.10
N ARG A 313 13.33 22.79 -11.96
CA ARG A 313 12.15 21.90 -12.03
C ARG A 313 12.05 21.00 -10.80
N ALA A 314 10.84 20.74 -10.34
CA ALA A 314 10.50 19.75 -9.32
C ALA A 314 9.39 18.83 -9.83
N ALA A 315 9.65 17.52 -9.96
CA ALA A 315 8.68 16.54 -10.45
C ALA A 315 7.87 15.91 -9.30
N SER A 316 6.54 15.92 -9.40
CA SER A 316 5.61 15.37 -8.39
C SER A 316 5.65 13.85 -8.28
N SER A 317 6.02 13.15 -9.35
CA SER A 317 6.14 11.68 -9.39
C SER A 317 7.40 11.18 -8.66
N ALA A 318 8.52 11.91 -8.77
CA ALA A 318 9.72 11.65 -8.01
C ALA A 318 9.46 11.88 -6.51
N LEU A 319 8.78 12.98 -6.17
CA LEU A 319 8.41 13.30 -4.79
C LEU A 319 7.48 12.25 -4.16
N LEU A 320 6.50 11.71 -4.91
CA LEU A 320 5.65 10.60 -4.44
C LEU A 320 6.46 9.32 -4.21
N SER A 321 7.40 8.98 -5.11
CA SER A 321 8.29 7.84 -4.90
C SER A 321 9.25 8.03 -3.71
N THR A 322 9.66 9.28 -3.44
CA THR A 322 10.47 9.64 -2.27
C THR A 322 9.66 9.67 -0.99
N VAL A 323 8.39 10.08 -1.03
CA VAL A 323 7.46 10.05 0.11
C VAL A 323 7.08 8.60 0.45
N ASP A 324 6.85 7.75 -0.56
CA ASP A 324 6.66 6.31 -0.38
C ASP A 324 7.95 5.68 0.19
N GLY A 325 9.12 6.07 -0.34
CA GLY A 325 10.45 5.71 0.17
C GLY A 325 10.65 6.08 1.65
N ASN A 326 10.29 7.30 2.03
CA ASN A 326 10.43 7.80 3.40
C ASN A 326 9.38 7.18 4.35
N SER A 327 8.18 6.90 3.86
CA SER A 327 7.13 6.22 4.63
C SER A 327 7.52 4.76 4.91
N MET A 328 8.17 4.09 3.94
CA MET A 328 8.78 2.76 4.12
C MET A 328 9.91 2.77 5.16
N LEU A 329 10.75 3.80 5.16
CA LEU A 329 11.84 3.97 6.14
C LEU A 329 11.32 4.08 7.59
N ASN A 330 10.13 4.66 7.75
CA ASN A 330 9.49 4.93 9.04
C ASN A 330 8.49 3.85 9.48
N GLY A 331 8.35 2.75 8.71
CA GLY A 331 7.40 1.67 9.03
C GLY A 331 5.93 2.08 8.94
N LEU A 332 5.61 3.11 8.17
CA LEU A 332 4.23 3.59 7.99
C LEU A 332 3.50 2.74 6.95
N GLY A 333 2.21 2.48 7.18
CA GLY A 333 1.37 1.74 6.25
C GLY A 333 1.16 2.52 4.95
N LEU A 334 1.52 1.90 3.82
CA LEU A 334 1.27 2.47 2.48
C LEU A 334 -0.04 1.91 1.89
N PRO A 335 -0.80 2.73 1.13
CA PRO A 335 -1.93 2.24 0.36
C PRO A 335 -1.47 1.19 -0.67
N THR A 336 -2.02 -0.01 -0.59
CA THR A 336 -1.72 -1.12 -1.50
C THR A 336 -3.01 -1.85 -1.87
N ALA A 337 -2.97 -2.74 -2.85
CA ALA A 337 -4.09 -3.64 -3.13
C ALA A 337 -3.68 -5.09 -2.91
N LYS A 338 -4.59 -5.92 -2.42
CA LYS A 338 -4.45 -7.38 -2.48
C LYS A 338 -5.25 -7.89 -3.67
N MET A 339 -4.57 -8.49 -4.65
CA MET A 339 -5.23 -9.30 -5.69
C MET A 339 -5.58 -10.65 -5.08
N VAL A 340 -6.86 -10.99 -5.06
CA VAL A 340 -7.37 -12.27 -4.50
C VAL A 340 -7.86 -13.15 -5.63
N GLU A 341 -7.39 -14.39 -5.68
CA GLU A 341 -7.76 -15.33 -6.75
C GLU A 341 -9.22 -15.76 -6.62
N ALA A 342 -9.85 -16.11 -7.73
CA ALA A 342 -11.14 -16.81 -7.69
C ALA A 342 -10.97 -18.24 -7.17
N SER A 343 -12.05 -18.87 -6.72
CA SER A 343 -12.06 -20.32 -6.46
C SER A 343 -12.28 -21.10 -7.77
N GLY A 344 -11.66 -22.27 -7.88
CA GLY A 344 -11.90 -23.20 -9.01
C GLY A 344 -10.64 -23.60 -9.78
N ALA A 345 -10.80 -24.48 -10.77
CA ALA A 345 -9.70 -25.03 -11.57
C ALA A 345 -9.37 -24.16 -12.80
N ASN A 346 -8.16 -24.34 -13.35
CA ASN A 346 -7.69 -23.71 -14.59
C ASN A 346 -7.67 -22.17 -14.58
N LEU A 347 -7.31 -21.56 -13.45
CA LEU A 347 -7.30 -20.12 -13.30
C LEU A 347 -6.05 -19.47 -13.89
N ASN A 348 -6.24 -18.30 -14.50
CA ASN A 348 -5.17 -17.36 -14.85
C ASN A 348 -5.47 -15.98 -14.24
N PRO A 349 -5.35 -15.81 -12.91
CA PRO A 349 -5.75 -14.59 -12.23
C PRO A 349 -4.93 -13.41 -12.73
N SER A 350 -5.59 -12.41 -13.31
CA SER A 350 -4.90 -11.31 -13.95
C SER A 350 -5.64 -9.98 -13.84
N LEU A 351 -4.84 -8.93 -13.67
CA LEU A 351 -5.22 -7.56 -13.96
C LEU A 351 -4.63 -7.20 -15.31
N TYR A 352 -5.46 -6.72 -16.23
CA TYR A 352 -4.96 -6.32 -17.54
C TYR A 352 -5.64 -5.10 -18.09
N ARG A 353 -4.97 -4.51 -19.07
CA ARG A 353 -5.50 -3.36 -19.80
C ARG A 353 -5.11 -3.42 -21.27
N LEU A 354 -6.07 -3.02 -22.11
CA LEU A 354 -5.88 -2.84 -23.53
C LEU A 354 -5.09 -1.54 -23.79
N TYR A 355 -4.04 -1.61 -24.62
CA TYR A 355 -3.27 -0.44 -25.03
C TYR A 355 -2.83 -0.53 -26.49
N ALA A 356 -2.97 0.58 -27.22
CA ALA A 356 -2.56 0.71 -28.61
C ALA A 356 -1.08 1.08 -28.70
N TYR A 357 -0.26 0.19 -29.27
CA TYR A 357 1.19 0.33 -29.37
C TYR A 357 1.63 0.54 -30.81
N THR A 358 2.77 1.21 -30.98
CA THR A 358 3.31 1.62 -32.29
C THR A 358 4.61 0.88 -32.58
N ASN A 359 4.80 0.44 -33.83
CA ASN A 359 6.04 -0.17 -34.30
C ASN A 359 7.26 0.72 -33.99
N GLY A 360 8.33 0.11 -33.48
CA GLY A 360 9.58 0.79 -33.14
C GLY A 360 9.64 1.35 -31.71
N ASP A 361 8.52 1.43 -30.98
CA ASP A 361 8.55 1.80 -29.56
C ASP A 361 9.23 0.70 -28.73
N THR A 362 10.00 1.11 -27.71
CA THR A 362 10.38 0.20 -26.62
C THR A 362 9.49 0.48 -25.42
N LEU A 363 8.68 -0.50 -25.03
CA LEU A 363 7.77 -0.39 -23.89
C LEU A 363 8.33 -1.09 -22.66
N GLU A 364 8.15 -0.45 -21.50
CA GLU A 364 8.42 -1.01 -20.18
C GLU A 364 7.09 -1.25 -19.46
N HIS A 365 6.79 -2.52 -19.13
CA HIS A 365 5.70 -2.91 -18.27
C HIS A 365 6.26 -3.12 -16.86
N VAL A 366 5.87 -2.27 -15.92
CA VAL A 366 6.42 -2.19 -14.56
C VAL A 366 5.30 -2.45 -13.55
N VAL A 367 5.52 -3.39 -12.65
CA VAL A 367 4.62 -3.71 -11.55
C VAL A 367 5.38 -3.71 -10.24
N VAL A 368 4.85 -3.02 -9.24
CA VAL A 368 5.39 -3.07 -7.88
C VAL A 368 4.56 -4.06 -7.07
N ALA A 369 5.17 -5.17 -6.67
CA ALA A 369 4.47 -6.29 -6.04
C ALA A 369 5.25 -6.91 -4.87
N LYS A 370 4.53 -7.59 -3.97
CA LYS A 370 5.07 -8.35 -2.85
C LYS A 370 4.34 -9.68 -2.73
N ALA A 371 5.12 -10.73 -2.47
CA ALA A 371 4.58 -12.06 -2.21
C ALA A 371 3.64 -12.03 -1.00
N ALA A 372 2.54 -12.77 -1.11
CA ALA A 372 1.73 -13.17 0.04
C ALA A 372 1.58 -14.70 -0.01
N GLU A 373 0.36 -15.23 -0.04
CA GLU A 373 0.14 -16.66 -0.23
C GLU A 373 0.49 -17.11 -1.67
N ARG A 374 0.63 -16.16 -2.60
CA ARG A 374 1.16 -16.35 -3.97
C ARG A 374 2.47 -15.59 -4.14
N GLY A 375 3.48 -16.30 -4.63
CA GLY A 375 4.87 -15.85 -4.69
C GLY A 375 5.40 -15.53 -6.09
N SER A 376 4.60 -15.76 -7.15
CA SER A 376 5.06 -15.55 -8.52
C SER A 376 4.19 -14.55 -9.27
N LEU A 377 4.83 -13.59 -9.94
CA LEU A 377 4.21 -12.60 -10.82
C LEU A 377 4.65 -12.87 -12.25
N GLN A 378 3.71 -12.87 -13.20
CA GLN A 378 3.98 -12.94 -14.63
C GLN A 378 3.46 -11.68 -15.32
N LEU A 379 4.33 -10.99 -16.06
CA LEU A 379 3.94 -9.91 -16.97
C LEU A 379 3.93 -10.44 -18.40
N ILE A 380 2.84 -10.23 -19.13
CA ILE A 380 2.67 -10.83 -20.46
C ILE A 380 1.89 -9.93 -21.41
N CYS A 381 2.30 -9.97 -22.68
CA CYS A 381 1.53 -9.55 -23.84
C CYS A 381 1.69 -10.64 -24.92
N ALA A 382 0.57 -11.18 -25.41
CA ALA A 382 0.56 -12.29 -26.37
C ALA A 382 0.34 -11.81 -27.83
N ALA A 383 0.45 -10.51 -28.07
CA ALA A 383 0.07 -9.90 -29.34
C ALA A 383 1.18 -9.98 -30.37
N THR A 384 0.85 -10.33 -31.62
CA THR A 384 1.79 -10.24 -32.74
C THR A 384 2.37 -8.83 -32.83
N GLY A 385 3.71 -8.72 -32.82
CA GLY A 385 4.43 -7.45 -32.78
C GLY A 385 4.76 -6.92 -31.38
N ALA A 386 4.27 -7.53 -30.30
CA ALA A 386 4.54 -7.15 -28.92
C ALA A 386 4.63 -8.38 -27.98
N ILE A 387 5.08 -9.54 -28.49
CA ILE A 387 5.06 -10.81 -27.76
C ILE A 387 6.17 -10.84 -26.69
N TYR A 388 5.79 -10.87 -25.43
CA TYR A 388 6.70 -11.18 -24.33
C TYR A 388 5.97 -11.85 -23.15
N THR A 389 6.72 -12.68 -22.43
CA THR A 389 6.37 -13.24 -21.12
C THR A 389 7.56 -13.03 -20.20
N ALA A 390 7.36 -12.37 -19.06
CA ALA A 390 8.37 -12.20 -18.02
C ALA A 390 7.83 -12.77 -16.71
N ASN A 391 8.55 -13.72 -16.11
CA ASN A 391 8.21 -14.36 -14.84
C ASN A 391 9.13 -13.84 -13.74
N PHE A 392 8.54 -13.54 -12.59
CA PHE A 392 9.19 -13.00 -11.41
C PHE A 392 8.86 -13.89 -10.23
N ASP A 393 9.89 -14.45 -9.58
CA ASP A 393 9.76 -15.11 -8.29
C ASP A 393 10.01 -14.05 -7.20
N LEU A 394 8.95 -13.64 -6.51
CA LEU A 394 8.99 -12.63 -5.47
C LEU A 394 9.53 -13.18 -4.14
N ASN A 395 9.55 -14.51 -3.94
CA ASN A 395 10.16 -15.11 -2.77
C ASN A 395 11.69 -15.18 -2.91
N GLN A 396 12.17 -15.47 -4.12
CA GLN A 396 13.60 -15.60 -4.42
C GLN A 396 14.23 -14.33 -5.00
N GLY A 397 13.43 -13.34 -5.40
CA GLY A 397 13.91 -12.12 -6.04
C GLY A 397 14.56 -12.38 -7.41
N THR A 398 14.05 -13.35 -8.18
CA THR A 398 14.60 -13.72 -9.50
C THR A 398 13.64 -13.38 -10.63
N ALA A 399 14.19 -13.13 -11.83
CA ALA A 399 13.42 -12.83 -13.03
C ALA A 399 13.89 -13.70 -14.20
N SER A 400 12.95 -14.09 -15.04
CA SER A 400 13.19 -14.76 -16.32
C SER A 400 12.21 -14.23 -17.36
N GLY A 401 12.48 -14.43 -18.64
CA GLY A 401 11.52 -14.07 -19.67
C GLY A 401 11.86 -14.63 -21.04
N SER A 402 10.87 -14.58 -21.93
CA SER A 402 10.93 -15.10 -23.28
C SER A 402 9.90 -14.41 -24.17
N GLY A 403 10.01 -14.57 -25.49
CA GLY A 403 9.09 -14.02 -26.48
C GLY A 403 9.82 -13.31 -27.61
N ALA A 404 9.17 -13.19 -28.77
CA ALA A 404 9.78 -12.63 -29.97
C ALA A 404 10.18 -11.15 -29.83
N ASN A 405 9.50 -10.42 -28.94
CA ASN A 405 9.72 -8.99 -28.70
C ASN A 405 10.33 -8.72 -27.32
N PHE A 406 10.62 -9.77 -26.54
CA PHE A 406 11.21 -9.64 -25.21
C PHE A 406 12.66 -9.14 -25.28
N VAL A 407 12.97 -8.10 -24.53
CA VAL A 407 14.32 -7.52 -24.42
C VAL A 407 14.97 -7.91 -23.09
N SER A 408 14.27 -7.66 -21.97
CA SER A 408 14.80 -7.96 -20.64
C SER A 408 13.70 -8.03 -19.59
N ALA A 409 13.96 -8.78 -18.51
CA ALA A 409 13.19 -8.75 -17.27
C ALA A 409 14.14 -8.36 -16.14
N THR A 410 13.77 -7.35 -15.35
CA THR A 410 14.54 -6.90 -14.19
C THR A 410 13.65 -6.90 -12.96
N ILE A 411 14.17 -7.41 -11.85
CA ILE A 411 13.52 -7.38 -10.55
C ILE A 411 14.42 -6.63 -9.58
N THR A 412 13.88 -5.60 -8.95
CA THR A 412 14.63 -4.73 -8.04
C THR A 412 13.98 -4.76 -6.67
N ALA A 413 14.73 -5.17 -5.65
CA ALA A 413 14.23 -5.15 -4.27
C ALA A 413 14.04 -3.70 -3.80
N LEU A 414 12.85 -3.40 -3.29
CA LEU A 414 12.50 -2.10 -2.69
C LEU A 414 12.52 -2.13 -1.15
N GLY A 415 12.75 -3.30 -0.56
CA GLY A 415 12.73 -3.53 0.89
C GLY A 415 11.44 -4.21 1.37
N SER A 416 11.49 -4.84 2.55
CA SER A 416 10.34 -5.51 3.20
C SER A 416 9.56 -6.49 2.31
N GLY A 417 10.25 -7.17 1.39
CA GLY A 417 9.68 -8.14 0.45
C GLY A 417 8.97 -7.53 -0.76
N TRP A 418 9.02 -6.20 -0.94
CA TRP A 418 8.54 -5.52 -2.14
C TRP A 418 9.58 -5.53 -3.25
N TYR A 419 9.11 -5.69 -4.47
CA TYR A 419 9.92 -5.65 -5.68
C TYR A 419 9.28 -4.76 -6.73
N GLU A 420 10.13 -4.01 -7.44
CA GLU A 420 9.79 -3.46 -8.76
C GLU A 420 10.13 -4.53 -9.81
N CYS A 421 9.12 -5.10 -10.43
CA CYS A 421 9.22 -6.08 -11.50
C CYS A 421 8.98 -5.39 -12.83
N LYS A 422 9.97 -5.40 -13.71
CA LYS A 422 9.92 -4.72 -15.00
C LYS A 422 10.21 -5.66 -16.16
N ALA A 423 9.31 -5.70 -17.14
CA ALA A 423 9.52 -6.32 -18.43
C ALA A 423 9.73 -5.25 -19.50
N THR A 424 10.74 -5.41 -20.35
CA THR A 424 11.03 -4.52 -21.48
C THR A 424 10.79 -5.27 -22.78
N ALA A 425 10.03 -4.67 -23.70
CA ALA A 425 9.73 -5.25 -25.00
C ALA A 425 9.91 -4.23 -26.13
N LEU A 426 10.53 -4.67 -27.23
CA LEU A 426 10.69 -3.88 -28.45
C LEU A 426 9.54 -4.20 -29.41
N ILE A 427 8.72 -3.22 -29.72
CA ILE A 427 7.52 -3.40 -30.55
C ILE A 427 7.91 -3.54 -32.02
N GLY A 428 7.60 -4.69 -32.62
CA GLY A 428 7.91 -5.02 -34.01
C GLY A 428 6.78 -4.79 -35.02
N ALA A 429 5.56 -4.51 -34.56
CA ALA A 429 4.44 -4.09 -35.39
C ALA A 429 3.42 -3.28 -34.56
N SER A 430 2.77 -2.29 -35.17
CA SER A 430 1.71 -1.52 -34.51
C SER A 430 0.46 -2.38 -34.30
N GLY A 431 -0.25 -2.18 -33.19
CA GLY A 431 -1.43 -2.97 -32.86
C GLY A 431 -2.09 -2.54 -31.56
N ASN A 432 -3.02 -3.34 -31.06
CA ASN A 432 -3.74 -3.09 -29.82
C ASN A 432 -4.01 -4.41 -29.10
N ASN A 433 -3.56 -4.57 -27.85
CA ASN A 433 -3.77 -5.80 -27.08
C ASN A 433 -3.62 -5.58 -25.58
N ASN A 434 -3.92 -6.63 -24.81
CA ASN A 434 -3.93 -6.65 -23.36
C ASN A 434 -2.52 -6.88 -22.81
N PHE A 435 -2.05 -5.92 -22.02
CA PHE A 435 -0.89 -6.04 -21.16
C PHE A 435 -1.36 -6.53 -19.80
N GLN A 436 -0.88 -7.70 -19.37
CA GLN A 436 -1.43 -8.40 -18.21
C GLN A 436 -0.38 -8.59 -17.13
N ALA A 437 -0.79 -8.38 -15.88
CA ALA A 437 -0.09 -8.79 -14.68
C ALA A 437 -0.84 -9.96 -14.05
N ARG A 438 -0.21 -11.14 -13.99
CA ARG A 438 -0.81 -12.38 -13.51
C ARG A 438 -0.12 -12.86 -12.25
N MET A 439 -0.87 -13.36 -11.28
CA MET A 439 -0.28 -14.01 -10.10
C MET A 439 -0.37 -15.54 -10.21
N SER A 440 0.56 -16.24 -9.59
CA SER A 440 0.55 -17.70 -9.49
C SER A 440 1.37 -18.22 -8.30
N PRO A 441 1.22 -19.51 -7.94
CA PRO A 441 2.11 -20.19 -7.01
C PRO A 441 3.41 -20.72 -7.67
N GLY A 442 3.65 -20.43 -8.96
CA GLY A 442 4.83 -20.89 -9.71
C GLY A 442 4.52 -21.43 -11.11
N ALA A 443 3.28 -21.85 -11.36
CA ALA A 443 2.81 -22.31 -12.68
C ALA A 443 1.40 -21.79 -12.98
N LEU A 444 1.11 -21.59 -14.26
CA LEU A 444 -0.20 -21.18 -14.79
C LEU A 444 -0.63 -22.15 -15.89
N PRO A 445 -1.93 -22.53 -15.97
CA PRO A 445 -2.98 -22.22 -15.01
C PRO A 445 -2.87 -23.08 -13.73
N TYR A 446 -3.60 -22.70 -12.68
CA TYR A 446 -3.63 -23.47 -11.43
C TYR A 446 -5.03 -23.48 -10.80
N THR A 447 -5.24 -24.30 -9.76
CA THR A 447 -6.50 -24.36 -9.00
C THR A 447 -6.46 -23.37 -7.84
N GLY A 448 -7.38 -22.41 -7.83
CA GLY A 448 -7.46 -21.39 -6.78
C GLY A 448 -8.42 -21.74 -5.66
N ASP A 449 -8.12 -21.18 -4.48
CA ASP A 449 -8.85 -21.39 -3.22
C ASP A 449 -9.87 -20.29 -2.91
N GLY A 450 -9.88 -19.19 -3.67
CA GLY A 450 -10.80 -18.05 -3.47
C GLY A 450 -10.38 -17.06 -2.37
N VAL A 451 -9.22 -17.26 -1.72
CA VAL A 451 -8.79 -16.49 -0.53
C VAL A 451 -7.35 -15.99 -0.64
N SER A 452 -6.47 -16.79 -1.21
CA SER A 452 -5.04 -16.49 -1.37
C SER A 452 -4.80 -15.39 -2.40
N GLY A 453 -3.68 -14.68 -2.24
CA GLY A 453 -3.39 -13.57 -3.14
C GLY A 453 -1.95 -13.11 -3.18
N MET A 454 -1.78 -11.93 -3.76
CA MET A 454 -0.52 -11.19 -3.87
C MET A 454 -0.79 -9.71 -3.65
N TYR A 455 0.16 -8.99 -3.04
CA TYR A 455 0.05 -7.55 -2.87
C TYR A 455 0.62 -6.82 -4.08
N VAL A 456 -0.10 -5.81 -4.57
CA VAL A 456 0.29 -4.96 -5.70
C VAL A 456 0.08 -3.50 -5.33
N ARG A 457 1.10 -2.67 -5.57
CA ARG A 457 1.09 -1.22 -5.32
C ARG A 457 0.77 -0.43 -6.57
N SER A 458 1.35 -0.82 -7.70
CA SER A 458 1.15 -0.11 -8.96
C SER A 458 1.38 -1.00 -10.17
N ILE A 459 0.64 -0.71 -11.25
CA ILE A 459 0.82 -1.30 -12.57
C ILE A 459 0.98 -0.16 -13.57
N VAL A 460 2.13 -0.10 -14.25
CA VAL A 460 2.51 0.99 -15.15
C VAL A 460 2.96 0.42 -16.48
N LEU A 461 2.53 1.03 -17.57
CA LEU A 461 3.12 0.85 -18.89
C LEU A 461 3.73 2.18 -19.30
N ARG A 462 4.97 2.21 -19.76
CA ARG A 462 5.63 3.45 -20.19
C ARG A 462 6.55 3.21 -21.37
N LYS A 463 6.91 4.27 -22.11
CA LYS A 463 8.01 4.18 -23.08
C LYS A 463 9.34 4.17 -22.32
N GLN A 464 10.32 3.43 -22.84
CA GLN A 464 11.66 3.43 -22.28
C GLN A 464 12.21 4.86 -22.19
N ASN A 465 12.88 5.19 -21.08
CA ASN A 465 13.39 6.53 -20.75
C ASN A 465 12.33 7.61 -20.52
N THR A 466 11.05 7.23 -20.35
CA THR A 466 9.98 8.16 -19.95
C THR A 466 9.40 7.76 -18.60
N LEU A 467 8.83 8.72 -17.87
CA LEU A 467 8.15 8.47 -16.58
C LEU A 467 6.62 8.52 -16.72
N ALA A 468 6.10 8.88 -17.89
CA ALA A 468 4.67 8.97 -18.15
C ALA A 468 4.04 7.57 -18.20
N ASN A 469 3.08 7.32 -17.31
CA ASN A 469 2.25 6.12 -17.41
C ASN A 469 1.30 6.28 -18.61
N LEU A 470 1.34 5.29 -19.49
CA LEU A 470 0.51 5.17 -20.68
C LEU A 470 -0.86 4.56 -20.36
N PHE A 471 -1.01 3.93 -19.19
CA PHE A 471 -2.33 3.60 -18.66
C PHE A 471 -2.96 4.83 -18.00
N ALA A 472 -4.30 4.95 -18.07
CA ALA A 472 -5.02 6.06 -17.44
C ALA A 472 -4.99 6.04 -15.90
N SER A 473 -4.60 4.91 -15.30
CA SER A 473 -4.31 4.81 -13.89
C SER A 473 -3.16 3.85 -13.65
N ARG A 474 -2.40 4.09 -12.58
CA ARG A 474 -1.41 3.15 -12.03
C ARG A 474 -1.97 2.31 -10.89
N ASP A 475 -3.13 2.69 -10.36
CA ASP A 475 -3.76 2.07 -9.20
C ASP A 475 -4.43 0.74 -9.60
N PRO A 476 -4.01 -0.40 -9.02
CA PRO A 476 -4.58 -1.71 -9.33
C PRO A 476 -6.07 -1.85 -8.95
N THR A 477 -6.60 -1.02 -8.06
CA THR A 477 -8.03 -1.02 -7.70
C THR A 477 -8.91 -0.27 -8.69
N SER A 478 -8.30 0.55 -9.57
CA SER A 478 -9.01 1.36 -10.55
C SER A 478 -9.89 0.49 -11.45
N GLY A 479 -11.15 0.91 -11.62
CA GLY A 479 -12.08 0.28 -12.58
C GLY A 479 -11.65 0.39 -14.05
N THR A 480 -10.52 1.05 -14.33
CA THR A 480 -9.92 1.09 -15.67
C THR A 480 -9.05 -0.13 -16.01
N PHE A 481 -8.77 -1.00 -15.04
CA PHE A 481 -8.20 -2.33 -15.28
C PHE A 481 -9.30 -3.38 -15.33
N THR A 482 -9.19 -4.32 -16.27
CA THR A 482 -10.08 -5.48 -16.35
C THR A 482 -9.55 -6.59 -15.46
N ARG A 483 -10.45 -7.22 -14.70
CA ARG A 483 -10.16 -8.34 -13.80
C ARG A 483 -10.54 -9.65 -14.48
N GLN A 484 -9.67 -10.65 -14.43
CA GLN A 484 -9.97 -12.01 -14.91
C GLN A 484 -9.54 -13.03 -13.86
N ASN A 485 -10.40 -14.00 -13.56
CA ASN A 485 -10.17 -15.07 -12.57
C ASN A 485 -9.72 -14.54 -11.18
N LEU A 486 -10.15 -13.34 -10.82
CA LEU A 486 -9.95 -12.73 -9.51
C LEU A 486 -11.29 -12.69 -8.79
N ALA A 487 -11.32 -13.12 -7.52
CA ALA A 487 -12.48 -12.91 -6.66
C ALA A 487 -12.63 -11.43 -6.32
N ASP A 488 -11.51 -10.77 -6.02
CA ASP A 488 -11.50 -9.33 -5.73
C ASP A 488 -10.09 -8.70 -5.89
N VAL A 489 -10.07 -7.37 -5.92
CA VAL A 489 -8.87 -6.54 -5.79
C VAL A 489 -9.18 -5.47 -4.76
N ILE A 490 -8.73 -5.72 -3.53
CA ILE A 490 -9.17 -4.99 -2.35
C ILE A 490 -8.11 -3.95 -1.98
N GLY A 491 -8.51 -2.69 -1.87
CA GLY A 491 -7.69 -1.63 -1.30
C GLY A 491 -7.41 -1.93 0.17
N THR A 492 -6.14 -1.97 0.55
CA THR A 492 -5.67 -2.26 1.90
C THR A 492 -4.49 -1.34 2.25
N ALA A 493 -4.04 -1.42 3.50
CA ALA A 493 -2.79 -0.84 3.92
C ALA A 493 -1.93 -1.96 4.48
N THR A 494 -0.79 -2.21 3.87
CA THR A 494 0.19 -3.13 4.44
C THR A 494 1.15 -2.33 5.31
N ALA A 495 1.14 -2.56 6.62
CA ALA A 495 2.20 -2.07 7.51
C ALA A 495 3.53 -2.66 7.05
N ASP A 496 4.54 -1.81 6.84
CA ASP A 496 5.90 -2.29 6.63
C ASP A 496 6.58 -2.43 7.99
N ALA A 497 7.19 -3.60 8.25
CA ALA A 497 8.34 -3.63 9.14
C ALA A 497 9.40 -2.70 8.53
N PRO A 498 10.18 -1.94 9.33
CA PRO A 498 11.18 -1.02 8.80
C PRO A 498 12.08 -1.74 7.80
N ALA A 499 11.91 -1.40 6.52
CA ALA A 499 12.78 -1.86 5.46
C ALA A 499 14.03 -1.00 5.55
N ILE A 500 15.09 -1.56 6.11
CA ILE A 500 16.41 -1.19 5.62
C ILE A 500 16.35 -1.55 4.13
N LEU A 501 16.34 -0.54 3.25
CA LEU A 501 16.68 -0.73 1.82
C LEU A 501 17.90 -1.66 1.76
N PRO A 502 18.20 -2.37 0.67
CA PRO A 502 19.53 -2.93 0.49
C PRO A 502 20.54 -1.78 0.32
N LEU A 503 20.78 -1.08 1.42
CA LEU A 503 21.95 -0.29 1.69
C LEU A 503 23.16 -1.24 1.64
N MET A 504 23.04 -2.56 1.55
CA MET A 504 24.22 -3.43 1.50
C MET A 504 25.15 -3.09 0.34
N SER A 505 24.73 -2.85 -0.90
CA SER A 505 25.74 -2.56 -1.96
C SER A 505 26.39 -1.17 -1.84
N THR A 506 25.62 -0.17 -1.38
CA THR A 506 26.10 1.22 -1.27
C THR A 506 26.78 1.48 0.07
N VAL A 507 26.30 0.90 1.16
CA VAL A 507 26.98 0.81 2.47
C VAL A 507 28.14 -0.12 2.39
N ASP A 508 28.11 -1.29 1.74
CA ASP A 508 29.33 -2.09 1.59
C ASP A 508 30.33 -1.30 0.74
N ALA A 509 29.90 -0.60 -0.33
CA ALA A 509 30.80 0.27 -1.08
C ALA A 509 31.32 1.46 -0.23
N LEU A 510 30.47 2.08 0.60
CA LEU A 510 30.86 3.16 1.52
C LEU A 510 31.70 2.64 2.68
N ASP A 511 31.42 1.48 3.25
CA ASP A 511 32.12 0.79 4.34
C ASP A 511 33.47 0.29 3.85
N ILE A 512 33.55 -0.20 2.62
CA ILE A 512 34.81 -0.45 1.92
C ILE A 512 35.60 0.85 1.73
N THR A 513 34.92 1.95 1.38
CA THR A 513 35.56 3.24 1.12
C THR A 513 35.97 3.96 2.42
N VAL A 514 35.21 3.78 3.52
CA VAL A 514 35.30 4.52 4.78
C VAL A 514 35.97 3.68 5.88
N ASN A 515 35.58 2.41 6.04
CA ASN A 515 36.05 1.50 7.09
C ASN A 515 37.03 0.42 6.58
N GLY A 516 37.20 0.27 5.27
CA GLY A 516 38.31 -0.45 4.65
C GLY A 516 38.40 -1.91 5.06
N ARG A 517 37.42 -2.76 4.73
CA ARG A 517 37.61 -4.22 4.86
C ARG A 517 37.15 -4.93 3.59
N MET A 518 38.11 -5.33 2.74
CA MET A 518 37.86 -6.28 1.65
C MET A 518 38.89 -7.40 1.67
N SER A 519 38.47 -8.65 1.53
CA SER A 519 39.37 -9.77 1.26
C SER A 519 39.53 -10.00 -0.25
N ALA A 520 40.68 -10.52 -0.69
CA ALA A 520 40.98 -10.74 -2.10
C ALA A 520 41.50 -12.14 -2.41
N THR A 521 41.27 -12.60 -3.64
CA THR A 521 41.83 -13.85 -4.17
C THR A 521 43.25 -13.61 -4.67
N LYS A 522 44.22 -14.46 -4.28
CA LYS A 522 45.54 -14.51 -4.93
C LYS A 522 45.48 -15.39 -6.17
N LEU A 523 45.79 -14.81 -7.33
CA LEU A 523 45.92 -15.52 -8.60
C LEU A 523 47.39 -15.91 -8.80
N VAL A 524 47.69 -17.20 -8.79
CA VAL A 524 49.05 -17.74 -8.78
C VAL A 524 49.36 -18.42 -10.12
N GLU A 525 50.54 -18.10 -10.65
CA GLU A 525 51.05 -18.66 -11.91
C GLU A 525 51.43 -20.15 -11.79
N PRO A 526 51.48 -20.91 -12.89
CA PRO A 526 51.97 -22.29 -12.87
C PRO A 526 53.50 -22.37 -12.75
N ASN A 527 54.03 -23.50 -12.29
CA ASN A 527 55.46 -23.81 -12.31
C ASN A 527 55.95 -24.39 -13.66
N VAL A 528 55.16 -24.22 -14.73
CA VAL A 528 55.44 -24.68 -16.09
C VAL A 528 55.21 -23.54 -17.08
N SER A 529 55.76 -23.66 -18.30
CA SER A 529 55.54 -22.64 -19.34
C SER A 529 54.06 -22.47 -19.66
N GLY A 530 53.54 -21.25 -19.58
CA GLY A 530 52.14 -21.00 -19.86
C GLY A 530 51.74 -19.53 -19.93
N SER A 531 50.46 -19.31 -20.22
CA SER A 531 49.78 -18.02 -20.07
C SER A 531 48.80 -18.12 -18.92
N PRO A 532 49.25 -17.95 -17.66
CA PRO A 532 48.37 -18.00 -16.49
C PRO A 532 47.21 -17.02 -16.66
N SER A 533 46.00 -17.55 -16.78
CA SER A 533 44.80 -16.77 -17.10
C SER A 533 43.62 -17.27 -16.30
N PHE A 534 42.77 -16.35 -15.87
CA PHE A 534 41.53 -16.61 -15.12
C PHE A 534 40.38 -15.87 -15.81
N TRP A 535 39.29 -16.57 -16.13
CA TRP A 535 38.22 -16.00 -16.94
C TRP A 535 36.84 -16.56 -16.63
N GLN A 536 35.82 -15.81 -17.00
CA GLN A 536 34.44 -16.29 -17.12
C GLN A 536 33.98 -16.15 -18.56
N PRO A 537 33.67 -17.25 -19.27
CA PRO A 537 33.22 -17.18 -20.65
C PRO A 537 31.89 -16.41 -20.75
N ARG A 538 31.73 -15.68 -21.85
CA ARG A 538 30.50 -14.98 -22.24
C ARG A 538 30.04 -15.51 -23.59
N SER A 539 28.73 -15.63 -23.75
CA SER A 539 28.08 -16.04 -24.99
C SER A 539 27.13 -14.93 -25.47
N GLY A 540 26.83 -14.92 -26.77
CA GLY A 540 25.81 -14.03 -27.33
C GLY A 540 26.21 -12.56 -27.43
N MET A 541 27.50 -12.24 -27.60
CA MET A 541 27.93 -10.87 -27.86
C MET A 541 27.45 -10.40 -29.24
N VAL A 542 26.83 -9.23 -29.28
CA VAL A 542 26.28 -8.62 -30.50
C VAL A 542 27.12 -7.40 -30.90
N LEU A 543 27.40 -7.25 -32.20
CA LEU A 543 28.15 -6.11 -32.73
C LEU A 543 27.52 -4.77 -32.28
N GLY A 544 28.37 -3.83 -31.89
CA GLY A 544 27.94 -2.50 -31.45
C GLY A 544 27.55 -2.41 -29.97
N GLN A 545 27.44 -3.53 -29.24
CA GLN A 545 27.30 -3.49 -27.79
C GLN A 545 28.57 -2.94 -27.13
N THR A 546 28.42 -2.16 -26.07
CA THR A 546 29.54 -1.68 -25.25
C THR A 546 29.72 -2.61 -24.06
N VAL A 547 30.92 -3.14 -23.88
CA VAL A 547 31.30 -3.98 -22.75
C VAL A 547 32.15 -3.17 -21.78
N THR A 548 31.83 -3.26 -20.48
CA THR A 548 32.63 -2.65 -19.41
C THR A 548 33.12 -3.73 -18.46
N LEU A 549 34.43 -3.83 -18.27
CA LEU A 549 35.09 -4.67 -17.27
C LEU A 549 35.66 -3.78 -16.18
N GLU A 550 35.28 -4.00 -14.92
CA GLU A 550 35.85 -3.30 -13.77
C GLU A 550 36.54 -4.30 -12.85
N VAL A 551 37.82 -4.08 -12.57
CA VAL A 551 38.69 -4.97 -11.80
C VAL A 551 39.36 -4.21 -10.67
N ILE A 552 39.29 -4.75 -9.45
CA ILE A 552 40.04 -4.22 -8.30
C ILE A 552 41.21 -5.17 -8.01
N ALA A 553 42.44 -4.66 -8.14
CA ALA A 553 43.65 -5.48 -8.04
C ALA A 553 44.81 -4.78 -7.30
N LYS A 554 45.73 -5.58 -6.77
CA LYS A 554 46.97 -5.16 -6.09
C LYS A 554 48.11 -6.14 -6.42
N GLN A 555 49.33 -5.62 -6.53
CA GLN A 555 50.50 -6.47 -6.69
C GLN A 555 50.71 -7.41 -5.50
N ALA A 556 51.20 -8.62 -5.76
CA ALA A 556 51.83 -9.46 -4.76
C ALA A 556 53.30 -9.61 -5.14
N GLU A 557 53.80 -10.83 -5.36
CA GLU A 557 55.13 -11.07 -5.93
C GLU A 557 55.20 -10.74 -7.43
N ARG A 558 54.05 -10.73 -8.12
CA ARG A 558 53.88 -10.19 -9.47
C ARG A 558 53.13 -8.87 -9.43
N ASN A 559 53.53 -7.96 -10.30
CA ASN A 559 53.02 -6.60 -10.38
C ASN A 559 52.31 -6.27 -11.70
N ARG A 560 52.26 -7.20 -12.66
CA ARG A 560 51.67 -6.96 -13.99
C ARG A 560 50.42 -7.81 -14.19
N LEU A 561 49.26 -7.14 -14.19
CA LEU A 561 47.96 -7.72 -14.55
C LEU A 561 47.66 -7.37 -16.00
N ASN A 562 47.35 -8.36 -16.83
CA ASN A 562 46.91 -8.13 -18.20
C ASN A 562 45.45 -8.53 -18.38
N LEU A 563 44.64 -7.60 -18.87
CA LEU A 563 43.26 -7.84 -19.25
C LEU A 563 43.22 -8.11 -20.74
N PHE A 564 42.73 -9.29 -21.11
CA PHE A 564 42.81 -9.78 -22.49
C PHE A 564 41.50 -10.41 -22.94
N SER A 565 41.10 -10.13 -24.17
CA SER A 565 40.13 -10.94 -24.90
C SER A 565 40.39 -10.90 -26.41
N ASN A 566 40.26 -12.04 -27.08
CA ASN A 566 40.52 -12.18 -28.52
C ASN A 566 39.27 -12.43 -29.37
N SER A 567 38.08 -12.43 -28.76
CA SER A 567 36.78 -12.57 -29.44
C SER A 567 35.73 -11.76 -28.67
N GLY A 568 34.62 -11.34 -29.29
CA GLY A 568 33.68 -10.41 -28.67
C GLY A 568 34.14 -8.96 -28.75
N ALA A 569 34.34 -8.34 -27.60
CA ALA A 569 35.05 -7.08 -27.48
C ALA A 569 36.55 -7.35 -27.33
N ARG A 570 37.32 -7.21 -28.42
CA ARG A 570 38.75 -7.56 -28.40
C ARG A 570 39.60 -6.45 -27.79
N TYR A 571 40.48 -6.82 -26.86
CA TYR A 571 41.42 -5.91 -26.19
C TYR A 571 42.62 -6.68 -25.60
N ASP A 572 43.73 -5.97 -25.46
CA ASP A 572 44.94 -6.45 -24.80
C ASP A 572 45.59 -5.26 -24.07
N ALA A 573 45.38 -5.19 -22.75
CA ALA A 573 45.83 -4.08 -21.91
C ALA A 573 46.56 -4.60 -20.68
N THR A 574 47.81 -4.15 -20.48
CA THR A 574 48.66 -4.56 -19.37
C THR A 574 48.79 -3.42 -18.36
N PHE A 575 48.53 -3.72 -17.10
CA PHE A 575 48.52 -2.80 -15.96
C PHE A 575 49.68 -3.15 -15.03
N ASN A 576 50.53 -2.16 -14.75
CA ASN A 576 51.55 -2.24 -13.74
C ASN A 576 50.97 -1.73 -12.41
N LEU A 577 50.66 -2.67 -11.52
CA LEU A 577 50.05 -2.48 -10.20
C LEU A 577 51.04 -1.96 -9.14
N ASP A 578 52.33 -1.86 -9.47
CA ASP A 578 53.33 -1.19 -8.63
C ASP A 578 53.36 0.31 -8.95
N LEU A 579 53.51 0.63 -10.23
CA LEU A 579 53.68 2.00 -10.70
C LEU A 579 52.36 2.75 -10.91
N GLY A 580 51.23 2.03 -10.98
CA GLY A 580 49.94 2.63 -11.32
C GLY A 580 49.84 3.10 -12.77
N THR A 581 50.51 2.39 -13.68
CA THR A 581 50.57 2.72 -15.12
C THR A 581 50.00 1.57 -15.95
N PHE A 582 49.65 1.84 -17.21
CA PHE A 582 49.17 0.81 -18.13
C PHE A 582 49.66 1.02 -19.56
N THR A 583 49.72 -0.06 -20.31
CA THR A 583 50.08 -0.09 -21.74
C THR A 583 49.02 -0.88 -22.49
N ILE A 584 48.55 -0.34 -23.62
CA ILE A 584 47.62 -1.01 -24.53
C ILE A 584 48.41 -1.57 -25.70
N ASN A 585 48.26 -2.86 -25.99
CA ASN A 585 48.83 -3.47 -27.18
C ASN A 585 47.97 -3.10 -28.40
N PRO A 586 48.56 -2.50 -29.46
CA PRO A 586 47.81 -2.01 -30.63
C PRO A 586 47.30 -3.14 -31.55
N THR A 587 47.47 -4.41 -31.19
CA THR A 587 46.96 -5.56 -31.95
C THR A 587 45.44 -5.48 -32.19
N PHE A 588 44.70 -4.87 -31.27
CA PHE A 588 43.27 -4.58 -31.43
C PHE A 588 43.01 -3.08 -31.30
N ALA A 589 41.86 -2.62 -31.82
CA ALA A 589 41.45 -1.24 -31.61
C ALA A 589 41.40 -0.92 -30.11
N ALA A 590 41.98 0.22 -29.71
CA ALA A 590 42.16 0.54 -28.30
C ALA A 590 40.83 0.56 -27.52
N PRO A 591 40.76 -0.04 -26.32
CA PRO A 591 39.69 0.21 -25.37
C PRO A 591 39.86 1.57 -24.68
N ILE A 592 38.79 2.07 -24.06
CA ILE A 592 38.85 3.18 -23.11
C ILE A 592 39.24 2.58 -21.75
N VAL A 593 40.28 3.11 -21.12
CA VAL A 593 40.83 2.56 -19.89
C VAL A 593 41.01 3.65 -18.84
N THR A 594 40.58 3.38 -17.61
CA THR A 594 40.92 4.18 -16.44
C THR A 594 41.57 3.29 -15.37
N MET A 595 42.49 3.87 -14.61
CA MET A 595 43.16 3.21 -13.49
C MET A 595 43.22 4.20 -12.33
N ALA A 596 42.35 4.01 -11.33
CA ALA A 596 42.23 4.88 -10.17
C ALA A 596 42.88 4.24 -8.94
N LYS A 597 43.70 5.01 -8.21
CA LYS A 597 44.28 4.59 -6.94
C LYS A 597 43.19 4.51 -5.86
N LEU A 598 43.16 3.40 -5.12
CA LEU A 598 42.30 3.24 -3.94
C LEU A 598 43.07 3.40 -2.62
N GLY A 599 44.40 3.36 -2.64
CA GLY A 599 45.27 3.43 -1.46
C GLY A 599 45.85 2.06 -1.08
N ASN A 600 46.94 2.06 -0.30
CA ASN A 600 47.65 0.83 0.12
C ASN A 600 47.97 -0.13 -1.06
N GLY A 601 48.38 0.42 -2.21
CA GLY A 601 48.73 -0.34 -3.42
C GLY A 601 47.56 -0.97 -4.20
N TRP A 602 46.31 -0.66 -3.84
CA TRP A 602 45.12 -1.13 -4.56
C TRP A 602 44.71 -0.16 -5.67
N PHE A 603 44.26 -0.72 -6.80
CA PHE A 603 43.79 0.02 -7.95
C PHE A 603 42.42 -0.48 -8.41
N ARG A 604 41.54 0.45 -8.77
CA ARG A 604 40.34 0.19 -9.56
C ARG A 604 40.65 0.44 -11.02
N ILE A 605 40.54 -0.59 -11.84
CA ILE A 605 40.77 -0.55 -13.27
C ILE A 605 39.41 -0.69 -13.95
N THR A 606 39.06 0.26 -14.82
CA THR A 606 37.87 0.14 -15.68
C THR A 606 38.32 0.10 -17.14
N LEU A 607 37.82 -0.88 -17.88
CA LEU A 607 38.07 -1.05 -19.32
C LEU A 607 36.72 -1.10 -20.03
N GLU A 608 36.52 -0.21 -20.99
CA GLU A 608 35.33 -0.14 -21.83
C GLU A 608 35.68 -0.37 -23.29
N LYS A 609 34.93 -1.26 -23.96
CA LYS A 609 35.17 -1.63 -25.35
C LYS A 609 33.89 -2.00 -26.09
N VAL A 610 33.72 -1.48 -27.30
CA VAL A 610 32.64 -1.91 -28.21
C VAL A 610 32.96 -3.28 -28.80
N VAL A 611 31.97 -4.18 -28.81
CA VAL A 611 32.02 -5.50 -29.43
C VAL A 611 32.25 -5.36 -30.92
N ASP A 612 33.38 -5.89 -31.39
CA ASP A 612 33.84 -5.85 -32.78
C ASP A 612 33.80 -7.24 -33.46
N VAL A 613 33.50 -8.30 -32.71
CA VAL A 613 33.28 -9.66 -33.21
C VAL A 613 32.04 -10.25 -32.53
N ALA A 614 31.03 -10.68 -33.30
CA ALA A 614 29.85 -11.34 -32.74
C ALA A 614 30.18 -12.77 -32.22
N GLY A 615 29.50 -13.20 -31.15
CA GLY A 615 29.59 -14.58 -30.65
C GLY A 615 30.14 -14.70 -29.22
N GLY A 616 31.03 -15.67 -29.01
CA GLY A 616 31.62 -15.94 -27.69
C GLY A 616 32.75 -14.96 -27.33
N MET A 617 32.92 -14.69 -26.05
CA MET A 617 33.96 -13.81 -25.52
C MET A 617 34.59 -14.43 -24.27
N ASN A 618 35.90 -14.22 -24.09
CA ASN A 618 36.69 -14.73 -22.98
C ASN A 618 37.42 -13.56 -22.29
N PRO A 619 36.78 -12.81 -21.38
CA PRO A 619 37.46 -11.78 -20.61
C PRO A 619 38.44 -12.41 -19.64
N GLN A 620 39.74 -12.37 -19.95
CA GLN A 620 40.81 -13.00 -19.18
C GLN A 620 41.54 -12.00 -18.28
N HIS A 621 41.89 -12.47 -17.09
CA HIS A 621 42.83 -11.86 -16.15
C HIS A 621 44.11 -12.68 -16.21
N ARG A 622 45.14 -12.13 -16.84
CA ARG A 622 46.44 -12.79 -17.04
C ARG A 622 47.49 -12.25 -16.07
N VAL A 623 48.24 -13.15 -15.46
CA VAL A 623 49.38 -12.78 -14.59
C VAL A 623 50.64 -12.74 -15.46
N TYR A 624 51.38 -11.62 -15.50
CA TYR A 624 52.66 -11.55 -16.21
C TYR A 624 53.83 -11.77 -15.23
N GLY A 625 54.94 -12.31 -15.75
CA GLY A 625 56.22 -12.31 -15.03
C GLY A 625 56.73 -10.89 -14.73
N ALA A 626 57.85 -10.74 -14.03
CA ALA A 626 58.42 -9.42 -13.71
C ALA A 626 58.87 -8.64 -14.97
N SER A 627 59.29 -9.35 -16.02
CA SER A 627 59.67 -8.78 -17.33
C SER A 627 59.27 -9.75 -18.46
N GLY A 628 59.30 -9.30 -19.72
CA GLY A 628 58.90 -10.11 -20.89
C GLY A 628 57.38 -10.20 -21.09
N GLY A 629 56.95 -11.13 -21.96
CA GLY A 629 55.56 -11.41 -22.32
C GLY A 629 55.16 -12.86 -22.06
N HIS A 630 54.03 -13.29 -22.64
CA HIS A 630 53.56 -14.68 -22.56
C HIS A 630 53.98 -15.50 -23.81
N PRO A 631 54.11 -16.83 -23.67
CA PRO A 631 54.11 -17.60 -22.42
C PRO A 631 55.42 -17.39 -21.63
N TYR A 632 55.40 -17.66 -20.33
CA TYR A 632 56.60 -17.70 -19.50
C TYR A 632 56.53 -18.87 -18.50
N VAL A 633 57.69 -19.27 -17.96
CA VAL A 633 57.78 -20.28 -16.90
C VAL A 633 57.69 -19.57 -15.56
N GLY A 634 56.63 -19.85 -14.80
CA GLY A 634 56.47 -19.34 -13.45
C GLY A 634 57.13 -20.23 -12.39
N ASP A 635 57.05 -19.82 -11.13
CA ASP A 635 57.57 -20.58 -9.99
C ASP A 635 56.51 -21.43 -9.26
N GLY A 636 55.23 -21.30 -9.62
CA GLY A 636 54.12 -21.99 -8.97
C GLY A 636 53.61 -21.35 -7.68
N VAL A 637 54.17 -20.21 -7.26
CA VAL A 637 53.91 -19.58 -5.95
C VAL A 637 53.60 -18.07 -6.08
N SER A 638 54.28 -17.40 -7.00
CA SER A 638 54.16 -15.97 -7.27
C SER A 638 52.83 -15.64 -7.96
N GLY A 639 52.27 -14.49 -7.62
CA GLY A 639 50.97 -14.10 -8.16
C GLY A 639 50.65 -12.63 -7.97
N LEU A 640 49.37 -12.30 -8.13
CA LEU A 640 48.81 -10.99 -7.82
C LEU A 640 47.46 -11.14 -7.13
N TYR A 641 47.00 -10.09 -6.46
CA TYR A 641 45.71 -10.10 -5.77
C TYR A 641 44.63 -9.46 -6.64
N VAL A 642 43.49 -10.14 -6.78
CA VAL A 642 42.27 -9.60 -7.36
C VAL A 642 41.16 -9.70 -6.32
N GLN A 643 40.63 -8.54 -5.95
CA GLN A 643 39.53 -8.43 -5.01
C GLN A 643 38.21 -8.65 -5.72
N SER A 644 38.03 -8.03 -6.89
CA SER A 644 36.82 -8.24 -7.68
C SER A 644 37.05 -8.05 -9.18
N SER A 645 36.16 -8.66 -9.97
CA SER A 645 36.03 -8.43 -11.41
C SER A 645 34.56 -8.50 -11.84
N THR A 646 34.02 -7.36 -12.25
CA THR A 646 32.64 -7.23 -12.76
C THR A 646 32.63 -7.00 -14.27
N PHE A 647 31.60 -7.51 -14.94
CA PHE A 647 31.45 -7.43 -16.39
C PHE A 647 30.04 -6.96 -16.73
N LYS A 648 29.89 -5.88 -17.50
CA LYS A 648 28.60 -5.30 -17.90
C LYS A 648 28.52 -5.15 -19.41
N VAL A 649 27.30 -5.18 -19.94
CA VAL A 649 27.00 -4.88 -21.35
C VAL A 649 25.99 -3.74 -21.41
N ASN A 650 26.27 -2.72 -22.23
CA ASN A 650 25.46 -1.51 -22.44
C ASN A 650 25.07 -0.80 -21.13
N GLY A 651 25.98 -0.73 -20.15
CA GLY A 651 25.70 -0.16 -18.83
C GLY A 651 24.72 -0.96 -17.97
N GLY A 652 24.36 -2.17 -18.39
CA GLY A 652 23.46 -3.08 -17.67
C GLY A 652 24.05 -3.67 -16.38
N PRO A 653 23.35 -4.62 -15.75
CA PRO A 653 23.81 -5.24 -14.50
C PRO A 653 25.13 -6.00 -14.68
N ASN A 654 25.84 -6.22 -13.58
CA ASN A 654 27.01 -7.09 -13.57
C ASN A 654 26.60 -8.53 -13.90
N LEU A 655 27.22 -9.09 -14.94
CA LEU A 655 27.01 -10.45 -15.43
C LEU A 655 28.04 -11.45 -14.87
N SER A 656 29.03 -10.99 -14.11
CA SER A 656 29.97 -11.89 -13.42
C SER A 656 29.33 -12.57 -12.22
N THR A 657 29.37 -13.89 -12.18
CA THR A 657 28.98 -14.70 -11.02
C THR A 657 30.15 -14.83 -10.06
N SER A 658 29.93 -14.70 -8.76
CA SER A 658 31.01 -14.64 -7.74
C SER A 658 32.11 -13.63 -8.08
N PRO A 659 31.76 -12.34 -8.32
CA PRO A 659 32.73 -11.35 -8.80
C PRO A 659 33.85 -11.05 -7.81
N THR A 660 33.68 -11.38 -6.52
CA THR A 660 34.64 -11.11 -5.43
C THR A 660 35.45 -12.33 -5.00
N ASN A 661 35.23 -13.50 -5.61
CA ASN A 661 35.96 -14.71 -5.28
C ASN A 661 36.30 -15.48 -6.56
N LEU A 662 37.53 -15.31 -7.04
CA LEU A 662 37.99 -15.91 -8.29
C LEU A 662 38.46 -17.37 -8.12
N SER A 663 38.37 -17.94 -6.91
CA SER A 663 38.77 -19.33 -6.64
C SER A 663 37.65 -20.36 -6.86
N VAL A 664 36.43 -19.93 -7.15
CA VAL A 664 35.25 -20.81 -7.26
C VAL A 664 34.95 -21.23 -8.71
N ALA A 665 34.17 -22.30 -8.87
CA ALA A 665 33.90 -22.97 -10.15
C ALA A 665 33.46 -22.08 -11.33
N PRO A 666 32.68 -20.98 -11.15
CA PRO A 666 32.35 -20.10 -12.27
C PRO A 666 33.56 -19.45 -12.95
N TRP A 667 34.70 -19.37 -12.26
CA TRP A 667 35.96 -18.88 -12.79
C TRP A 667 36.80 -20.04 -13.33
N SER A 668 36.96 -20.07 -14.65
CA SER A 668 37.90 -20.96 -15.33
C SER A 668 39.33 -20.45 -15.16
N ARG A 669 40.30 -21.36 -15.20
CA ARG A 669 41.73 -21.01 -15.08
C ARG A 669 42.61 -21.89 -15.96
N SER A 670 43.75 -21.36 -16.37
CA SER A 670 44.77 -22.10 -17.14
C SER A 670 45.26 -23.32 -16.34
N ALA A 671 45.63 -24.39 -17.04
CA ALA A 671 46.20 -25.58 -16.40
C ALA A 671 47.42 -25.23 -15.54
N GLY A 672 47.48 -25.78 -14.33
CA GLY A 672 48.56 -25.52 -13.35
C GLY A 672 48.47 -24.18 -12.61
N SER A 673 47.59 -23.24 -13.00
CA SER A 673 47.38 -22.01 -12.25
C SER A 673 46.48 -22.27 -11.04
N THR A 674 46.71 -21.57 -9.92
CA THR A 674 45.90 -21.72 -8.71
C THR A 674 45.31 -20.38 -8.27
N ALA A 675 44.18 -20.44 -7.55
CA ALA A 675 43.51 -19.27 -7.00
C ALA A 675 43.21 -19.53 -5.52
N THR A 676 43.74 -18.69 -4.64
CA THR A 676 43.62 -18.83 -3.19
C THR A 676 42.70 -17.74 -2.64
N PRO A 677 41.53 -18.07 -2.08
CA PRO A 677 40.61 -17.06 -1.55
C PRO A 677 41.17 -16.40 -0.28
N ASN A 678 40.72 -15.17 0.02
CA ASN A 678 41.03 -14.43 1.24
C ASN A 678 42.53 -14.26 1.57
N ALA A 679 43.37 -14.17 0.55
CA ALA A 679 44.82 -14.15 0.67
C ALA A 679 45.41 -12.74 0.91
N ALA A 680 44.61 -11.68 0.76
CA ALA A 680 45.00 -10.30 1.08
C ALA A 680 43.80 -9.48 1.59
N LEU A 681 44.07 -8.40 2.31
CA LEU A 681 43.08 -7.48 2.86
C LEU A 681 43.34 -6.04 2.36
N TYR A 682 42.28 -5.32 1.97
CA TYR A 682 42.29 -3.87 1.76
C TYR A 682 41.76 -3.18 3.01
N LEU A 683 42.53 -2.20 3.53
CA LEU A 683 42.27 -1.46 4.77
C LEU A 683 41.81 -0.01 4.59
N GLY A 684 41.38 0.39 3.38
CA GLY A 684 40.86 1.76 3.12
C GLY A 684 41.95 2.83 2.93
N LEU A 685 41.54 4.03 2.47
CA LEU A 685 42.40 5.21 2.30
C LEU A 685 43.05 5.69 3.61
N LEU A 686 42.40 5.45 4.75
CA LEU A 686 42.89 5.81 6.08
C LEU A 686 44.07 4.93 6.57
N SER A 687 44.44 3.88 5.84
CA SER A 687 45.54 2.98 6.23
C SER A 687 46.91 3.37 5.65
N ASP A 688 46.98 4.37 4.76
CA ASP A 688 48.24 4.92 4.25
C ASP A 688 48.48 6.33 4.81
N PRO A 689 49.18 6.45 5.96
CA PRO A 689 49.45 7.73 6.60
C PRO A 689 50.30 8.69 5.75
N THR A 690 50.91 8.24 4.65
CA THR A 690 51.73 9.09 3.77
C THR A 690 50.90 9.90 2.76
N SER A 691 49.60 9.57 2.61
CA SER A 691 48.73 10.15 1.58
C SER A 691 47.79 11.26 2.08
N ILE A 692 47.75 11.50 3.39
CA ILE A 692 47.10 12.67 3.99
C ILE A 692 48.16 13.77 4.05
N GLY A 693 48.12 14.71 3.10
CA GLY A 693 49.11 15.77 2.93
C GLY A 693 49.46 16.49 4.24
N GLY A 694 50.59 16.09 4.82
CA GLY A 694 51.11 16.60 6.07
C GLY A 694 52.27 15.74 6.50
N GLY A 695 53.51 16.19 6.24
CA GLY A 695 54.73 15.58 6.78
C GLY A 695 54.88 15.75 8.30
N GLY A 696 53.77 15.77 9.05
CA GLY A 696 53.70 15.74 10.50
C GLY A 696 52.66 14.70 10.89
N SER A 697 52.93 13.93 11.93
CA SER A 697 51.97 12.99 12.52
C SER A 697 50.57 13.62 12.56
N ALA A 698 49.61 13.07 11.81
CA ALA A 698 48.22 13.51 11.88
C ALA A 698 47.81 13.55 13.36
N ASP A 699 47.35 14.71 13.83
CA ASP A 699 46.87 14.86 15.20
C ASP A 699 45.69 13.91 15.38
N ASP A 700 45.90 12.83 16.14
CA ASP A 700 44.86 11.85 16.47
C ASP A 700 44.09 12.28 17.73
N GLY A 701 44.29 13.50 18.21
CA GLY A 701 43.71 14.05 19.44
C GLY A 701 44.38 13.53 20.71
N SER A 702 45.39 12.65 20.64
CA SER A 702 46.04 12.11 21.83
C SER A 702 46.83 13.16 22.60
N ALA A 703 47.52 14.08 21.91
CA ALA A 703 48.37 15.09 22.52
C ALA A 703 47.58 16.03 23.45
N ALA A 704 46.33 16.35 23.12
CA ALA A 704 45.49 17.24 23.92
C ALA A 704 44.97 16.60 25.22
N LEU A 705 45.02 15.28 25.34
CA LEU A 705 44.63 14.54 26.55
C LEU A 705 45.80 14.42 27.54
N VAL A 706 47.05 14.44 27.06
CA VAL A 706 48.23 14.25 27.91
C VAL A 706 48.29 15.33 28.99
N GLY A 707 48.43 14.91 30.25
CA GLY A 707 48.53 15.77 31.41
C GLY A 707 47.21 16.38 31.90
N LYS A 708 46.09 16.15 31.21
CA LYS A 708 44.78 16.69 31.64
C LYS A 708 44.37 16.10 32.98
N LYS A 709 43.88 16.95 33.89
CA LYS A 709 43.36 16.53 35.19
C LYS A 709 41.98 15.90 35.00
N TRP A 710 41.89 14.59 35.24
CA TRP A 710 40.68 13.81 34.99
C TRP A 710 40.13 13.23 36.30
N ALA A 711 38.87 13.55 36.62
CA ALA A 711 38.14 12.88 37.69
C ALA A 711 37.20 11.81 37.12
N ALA A 712 37.38 10.55 37.57
CA ALA A 712 36.50 9.43 37.22
C ALA A 712 35.48 9.21 38.34
N LEU A 713 34.25 9.67 38.13
CA LEU A 713 33.14 9.47 39.04
C LEU A 713 32.34 8.25 38.58
N GLY A 714 32.22 7.22 39.41
CA GLY A 714 31.48 6.04 38.98
C GLY A 714 31.25 4.96 40.02
N SER A 715 30.99 3.74 39.55
CA SER A 715 30.52 2.61 40.35
C SER A 715 31.66 1.70 40.83
N SER A 716 31.34 0.43 41.13
CA SER A 716 32.33 -0.62 41.39
C SER A 716 33.29 -0.83 40.20
N ILE A 717 32.85 -0.52 38.98
CA ILE A 717 33.66 -0.62 37.76
C ILE A 717 34.77 0.44 37.73
N THR A 718 34.50 1.61 38.30
CA THR A 718 35.47 2.70 38.38
C THR A 718 36.42 2.52 39.58
N ILE A 719 35.88 2.31 40.80
CA ILE A 719 36.72 2.14 42.01
C ILE A 719 37.56 0.87 41.99
N GLY A 720 37.09 -0.18 41.31
CA GLY A 720 37.80 -1.44 41.15
C GLY A 720 38.99 -1.37 40.20
N ASN A 721 39.32 -0.18 39.66
CA ASN A 721 40.47 0.05 38.80
C ASN A 721 40.47 -0.80 37.52
N TYR A 722 39.28 -1.13 36.99
CA TYR A 722 39.15 -1.96 35.80
C TYR A 722 39.61 -1.20 34.53
N TYR A 723 38.86 -0.20 34.07
CA TYR A 723 39.23 0.56 32.87
C TYR A 723 40.04 1.83 33.19
N ALA A 724 39.82 2.45 34.34
CA ALA A 724 40.26 3.83 34.58
C ALA A 724 41.79 4.01 34.59
N PRO A 725 42.60 3.16 35.25
CA PRO A 725 44.05 3.28 35.21
C PRO A 725 44.64 3.02 33.81
N LEU A 726 44.10 2.03 33.09
CA LEU A 726 44.53 1.73 31.72
C LEU A 726 44.18 2.87 30.77
N LEU A 727 43.01 3.50 30.95
CA LEU A 727 42.62 4.67 30.19
C LEU A 727 43.57 5.85 30.47
N ALA A 728 43.93 6.08 31.74
CA ALA A 728 44.92 7.10 32.11
C ALA A 728 46.28 6.83 31.45
N GLU A 729 46.75 5.59 31.46
CA GLU A 729 47.98 5.17 30.78
C GLU A 729 47.92 5.41 29.26
N GLN A 730 46.82 5.03 28.61
CA GLN A 730 46.64 5.17 27.16
C GLN A 730 46.44 6.61 26.66
N THR A 731 46.04 7.52 27.55
CA THR A 731 45.74 8.92 27.22
C THR A 731 46.75 9.91 27.80
N GLY A 732 47.55 9.49 28.79
CA GLY A 732 48.44 10.35 29.54
C GLY A 732 47.72 11.30 30.52
N MET A 733 46.42 11.14 30.76
CA MET A 733 45.66 11.94 31.71
C MET A 733 46.04 11.62 33.17
N VAL A 734 45.88 12.60 34.06
CA VAL A 734 46.12 12.45 35.50
C VAL A 734 44.81 12.06 36.18
N LEU A 735 44.67 10.78 36.54
CA LEU A 735 43.46 10.21 37.14
C LEU A 735 43.30 10.56 38.62
N THR A 736 42.12 11.09 38.96
CA THR A 736 41.53 11.10 40.31
C THR A 736 40.36 10.13 40.32
N ASN A 737 40.52 8.97 40.96
CA ASN A 737 39.48 7.95 41.03
C ASN A 737 38.51 8.24 42.19
N LEU A 738 37.25 8.55 41.86
CA LEU A 738 36.17 8.85 42.80
C LEU A 738 35.04 7.82 42.76
N GLY A 739 35.32 6.62 42.25
CA GLY A 739 34.32 5.56 42.19
C GLY A 739 33.82 5.12 43.59
N VAL A 740 32.60 4.60 43.65
CA VAL A 740 32.02 4.05 44.88
C VAL A 740 31.40 2.69 44.59
N SER A 741 31.90 1.66 45.27
CA SER A 741 31.45 0.28 45.05
C SER A 741 29.97 0.11 45.37
N GLY A 742 29.23 -0.57 44.49
CA GLY A 742 27.79 -0.84 44.65
C GLY A 742 26.88 0.41 44.60
N SER A 743 27.42 1.59 44.25
CA SER A 743 26.67 2.84 44.28
C SER A 743 26.04 3.20 42.93
N ALA A 744 24.97 3.99 42.99
CA ALA A 744 24.37 4.75 41.90
C ALA A 744 24.23 6.24 42.30
N LEU A 745 23.83 7.11 41.37
CA LEU A 745 23.65 8.54 41.63
C LEU A 745 22.44 8.86 42.51
N GLY A 746 21.35 8.09 42.35
CA GLY A 746 20.04 8.44 42.87
C GLY A 746 19.65 7.73 44.17
N LEU A 747 18.35 7.80 44.46
CA LEU A 747 17.71 7.10 45.56
C LEU A 747 17.82 5.58 45.38
N SER A 748 18.10 4.87 46.47
CA SER A 748 18.00 3.41 46.55
C SER A 748 16.67 3.01 47.16
N THR A 749 15.96 2.07 46.54
CA THR A 749 14.75 1.43 47.10
C THR A 749 15.05 0.08 47.73
N THR A 750 16.32 -0.33 47.75
CA THR A 750 16.79 -1.56 48.38
C THR A 750 17.64 -1.24 49.62
N ALA A 751 18.26 -2.25 50.24
CA ALA A 751 19.15 -2.05 51.38
C ALA A 751 20.48 -1.34 51.05
N TYR A 752 20.75 -1.04 49.77
CA TYR A 752 21.94 -0.30 49.37
C TYR A 752 21.84 1.18 49.79
N PRO A 753 22.95 1.84 50.17
CA PRO A 753 22.95 3.26 50.49
C PRO A 753 22.60 4.14 49.27
N SER A 754 21.72 5.12 49.48
CA SER A 754 21.40 6.14 48.48
C SER A 754 22.53 7.15 48.34
N TYR A 755 22.66 7.76 47.16
CA TYR A 755 23.51 8.94 46.91
C TYR A 755 25.02 8.75 47.14
N GLY A 756 25.51 7.52 47.26
CA GLY A 756 26.95 7.26 47.49
C GLY A 756 27.83 7.86 46.39
N MET A 757 27.41 7.74 45.12
CA MET A 757 28.14 8.31 43.99
C MET A 757 27.99 9.83 43.91
N SER A 758 26.76 10.36 44.06
CA SER A 758 26.51 11.81 43.98
C SER A 758 27.17 12.59 45.13
N ALA A 759 27.31 12.00 46.31
CA ALA A 759 28.04 12.60 47.43
C ALA A 759 29.52 12.89 47.10
N ARG A 760 30.14 12.09 46.21
CA ARG A 760 31.53 12.27 45.79
C ARG A 760 31.74 13.42 44.80
N ILE A 761 30.67 14.05 44.32
CA ILE A 761 30.80 15.24 43.47
C ILE A 761 31.55 16.34 44.22
N ALA A 762 31.29 16.53 45.52
CA ALA A 762 32.00 17.52 46.34
C ALA A 762 33.51 17.27 46.47
N ASP A 763 33.97 16.04 46.20
CA ASP A 763 35.37 15.65 46.25
C ASP A 763 36.10 15.85 44.91
N ILE A 764 35.39 16.28 43.84
CA ILE A 764 36.01 16.60 42.56
C ILE A 764 36.88 17.87 42.72
N PRO A 765 38.19 17.80 42.41
CA PRO A 765 39.05 18.99 42.44
C PRO A 765 38.54 20.09 41.50
N ILE A 766 38.54 21.34 41.97
CA ILE A 766 38.00 22.49 41.21
C ILE A 766 38.74 22.76 39.89
N ASP A 767 39.99 22.33 39.80
CA ASP A 767 40.87 22.44 38.63
C ASP A 767 40.83 21.20 37.71
N THR A 768 39.86 20.31 37.93
CA THR A 768 39.58 19.19 37.02
C THR A 768 39.19 19.71 35.64
N GLU A 769 39.80 19.15 34.60
CA GLU A 769 39.56 19.53 33.20
C GLU A 769 38.59 18.58 32.49
N LEU A 770 38.50 17.34 32.96
CA LEU A 770 37.55 16.33 32.45
C LEU A 770 36.93 15.57 33.62
N VAL A 771 35.60 15.45 33.63
CA VAL A 771 34.87 14.53 34.51
C VAL A 771 34.26 13.45 33.65
N ALA A 772 34.67 12.20 33.88
CA ALA A 772 33.97 11.03 33.31
C ALA A 772 32.95 10.52 34.33
N LEU A 773 31.68 10.53 33.96
CA LEU A 773 30.58 10.02 34.76
C LEU A 773 30.20 8.61 34.27
N GLU A 774 30.49 7.60 35.06
CA GLU A 774 30.11 6.20 34.83
C GLU A 774 29.02 5.81 35.85
N PRO A 775 27.73 6.06 35.56
CA PRO A 775 26.64 5.80 36.52
C PRO A 775 26.51 4.30 36.87
N GLY A 776 26.91 3.44 35.94
CA GLY A 776 26.98 2.00 36.14
C GLY A 776 25.63 1.30 36.27
N PRO A 777 25.62 -0.04 36.29
CA PRO A 777 24.39 -0.83 36.26
C PRO A 777 23.67 -0.93 37.61
N ASN A 778 24.19 -0.27 38.65
CA ASN A 778 23.66 -0.36 40.01
C ASN A 778 22.32 0.34 40.19
N ALA A 779 22.03 1.41 39.44
CA ALA A 779 20.71 2.03 39.44
C ALA A 779 19.62 1.01 39.08
N PHE A 780 19.92 0.13 38.11
CA PHE A 780 19.01 -0.93 37.70
C PHE A 780 19.03 -2.14 38.63
N GLY A 781 20.22 -2.69 38.92
CA GLY A 781 20.36 -4.04 39.48
C GLY A 781 20.65 -4.13 40.98
N ALA A 782 21.12 -3.05 41.62
CA ALA A 782 21.47 -3.06 43.05
C ALA A 782 20.54 -2.16 43.87
N GLN A 783 20.46 -0.89 43.49
CA GLN A 783 19.68 0.14 44.20
C GLN A 783 18.22 0.18 43.75
N GLU A 784 17.94 -0.37 42.56
CA GLU A 784 16.64 -0.32 41.90
C GLU A 784 16.03 1.09 41.96
N THR A 785 16.82 2.11 41.62
CA THR A 785 16.41 3.51 41.63
C THR A 785 15.16 3.69 40.76
N PRO A 786 14.13 4.43 41.21
CA PRO A 786 12.96 4.70 40.39
C PRO A 786 13.38 5.35 39.07
N LEU A 787 12.91 4.83 37.92
CA LEU A 787 13.34 5.33 36.62
C LEU A 787 13.03 6.83 36.46
N GLY A 788 11.82 7.24 36.87
CA GLY A 788 11.32 8.60 36.70
C GLY A 788 10.98 8.91 35.24
N MET A 789 10.95 10.20 34.92
CA MET A 789 10.67 10.69 33.57
C MET A 789 11.66 11.77 33.14
N PHE A 790 11.80 11.92 31.83
CA PHE A 790 12.60 12.99 31.25
C PHE A 790 12.06 14.37 31.69
N GLY A 791 12.92 15.19 32.28
CA GLY A 791 12.55 16.47 32.90
C GLY A 791 12.55 16.46 34.42
N ASP A 792 12.69 15.29 35.07
CA ASP A 792 13.01 15.24 36.50
C ASP A 792 14.36 15.94 36.77
N THR A 793 14.50 16.61 37.92
CA THR A 793 15.67 17.47 38.22
C THR A 793 16.31 17.21 39.58
N THR A 794 15.87 16.17 40.30
CA THR A 794 16.37 15.80 41.64
C THR A 794 16.95 14.40 41.65
N TYR A 795 17.77 14.07 42.65
CA TYR A 795 18.35 12.72 42.80
C TYR A 795 17.34 11.60 43.10
N ALA A 796 16.03 11.87 43.10
CA ALA A 796 15.01 10.88 43.42
C ALA A 796 14.85 9.78 42.34
N THR A 797 15.18 10.09 41.09
CA THR A 797 14.96 9.18 39.94
C THR A 797 16.21 9.01 39.07
N VAL A 798 16.23 8.04 38.16
CA VAL A 798 17.35 7.85 37.21
C VAL A 798 17.47 9.08 36.30
N TYR A 799 16.39 9.55 35.66
CA TYR A 799 16.42 10.77 34.86
C TYR A 799 16.86 11.99 35.67
N GLY A 800 16.27 12.19 36.86
CA GLY A 800 16.57 13.35 37.69
C GLY A 800 17.96 13.34 38.29
N SER A 801 18.49 12.16 38.64
CA SER A 801 19.84 12.03 39.20
C SER A 801 20.93 12.32 38.18
N LEU A 802 20.74 11.94 36.91
CA LEU A 802 21.62 12.33 35.82
C LEU A 802 21.58 13.84 35.57
N TRP A 803 20.37 14.42 35.48
CA TRP A 803 20.17 15.87 35.34
C TRP A 803 20.89 16.64 36.45
N ARG A 804 20.64 16.24 37.71
CA ARG A 804 21.19 16.93 38.87
C ARG A 804 22.71 16.76 38.98
N ALA A 805 23.25 15.56 38.71
CA ALA A 805 24.68 15.32 38.72
C ALA A 805 25.43 16.21 37.74
N ILE A 806 24.92 16.39 36.51
CA ILE A 806 25.55 17.26 35.52
C ILE A 806 25.62 18.71 36.03
N LEU A 807 24.55 19.22 36.65
CA LEU A 807 24.53 20.57 37.20
C LEU A 807 25.48 20.73 38.40
N ASP A 808 25.49 19.77 39.31
CA ASP A 808 26.34 19.82 40.50
C ASP A 808 27.83 19.67 40.14
N ILE A 809 28.17 18.83 39.14
CA ILE A 809 29.54 18.73 38.61
C ILE A 809 29.96 20.08 37.98
N ARG A 810 29.11 20.72 37.18
CA ARG A 810 29.42 22.04 36.60
C ARG A 810 29.62 23.11 37.68
N ALA A 811 28.88 23.03 38.78
CA ALA A 811 29.06 23.95 39.90
C ALA A 811 30.38 23.70 40.65
N GLN A 812 30.75 22.43 40.84
CA GLN A 812 31.97 22.05 41.56
C GLN A 812 33.25 22.28 40.75
N ALA A 813 33.24 21.93 39.46
CA ALA A 813 34.38 22.01 38.55
C ALA A 813 33.97 22.76 37.27
N PRO A 814 33.89 24.10 37.31
CA PRO A 814 33.28 24.91 36.24
C PRO A 814 34.03 24.88 34.92
N VAL A 815 35.32 24.54 34.95
CA VAL A 815 36.15 24.40 33.74
C VAL A 815 36.14 22.98 33.16
N ALA A 816 35.58 22.01 33.88
CA ALA A 816 35.58 20.62 33.47
C ALA A 816 34.63 20.38 32.30
N LYS A 817 35.12 19.67 31.28
CA LYS A 817 34.25 19.01 30.31
C LYS A 817 33.65 17.77 30.97
N ILE A 818 32.38 17.50 30.72
CA ILE A 818 31.70 16.32 31.27
C ILE A 818 31.51 15.33 30.14
N VAL A 819 31.88 14.08 30.35
CA VAL A 819 31.63 12.97 29.43
C VAL A 819 30.93 11.87 30.21
N LEU A 820 29.86 11.31 29.66
CA LEU A 820 29.17 10.17 30.28
C LEU A 820 29.64 8.86 29.62
N ILE A 821 30.01 7.88 30.44
CA ILE A 821 30.34 6.53 30.01
C ILE A 821 29.10 5.66 30.24
N GLY A 822 28.50 5.21 29.15
CA GLY A 822 27.22 4.53 29.18
C GLY A 822 27.26 3.19 29.91
N VAL A 823 26.18 2.88 30.61
CA VAL A 823 25.99 1.58 31.25
C VAL A 823 25.94 0.44 30.23
N TYR A 824 26.48 -0.72 30.62
CA TYR A 824 26.38 -1.97 29.87
C TYR A 824 25.67 -3.06 30.69
N SER A 825 25.13 -4.06 30.00
CA SER A 825 24.48 -5.22 30.63
C SER A 825 25.51 -6.21 31.15
N GLY A 826 25.27 -6.80 32.32
CA GLY A 826 25.91 -8.05 32.73
C GLY A 826 25.57 -9.23 31.81
N GLY A 827 26.24 -10.35 32.02
CA GLY A 827 26.07 -11.60 31.29
C GLY A 827 24.76 -12.34 31.56
N SER A 828 24.55 -13.43 30.82
CA SER A 828 23.30 -14.22 30.87
C SER A 828 23.01 -14.89 32.21
N GLY A 829 24.03 -15.28 32.96
CA GLY A 829 23.94 -15.86 34.29
C GLY A 829 23.84 -14.83 35.41
N HIS A 830 24.20 -13.56 35.18
CA HIS A 830 24.20 -12.54 36.23
C HIS A 830 22.78 -12.28 36.75
N ALA A 831 22.55 -12.43 38.05
CA ALA A 831 21.20 -12.50 38.62
C ALA A 831 20.37 -11.21 38.48
N THR A 832 21.02 -10.06 38.67
CA THR A 832 20.32 -8.78 38.88
C THR A 832 20.60 -7.70 37.83
N HIS A 833 21.81 -7.64 37.28
CA HIS A 833 22.29 -6.58 36.38
C HIS A 833 22.28 -6.95 34.87
N ARG A 834 21.45 -7.90 34.45
CA ARG A 834 21.38 -8.35 33.05
C ARG A 834 20.17 -7.78 32.29
N ILE A 835 20.34 -7.58 30.98
CA ILE A 835 19.26 -7.27 30.05
C ILE A 835 18.27 -8.45 29.95
N GLY A 836 17.01 -8.16 29.62
CA GLY A 836 15.93 -9.14 29.61
C GLY A 836 15.31 -9.43 30.99
N ARG A 837 15.81 -8.79 32.06
CA ARG A 837 15.17 -8.77 33.39
C ARG A 837 14.35 -7.48 33.55
N VAL A 838 13.26 -7.60 34.31
CA VAL A 838 12.52 -6.48 34.92
C VAL A 838 12.92 -6.40 36.40
N ASN A 839 13.29 -5.22 36.89
CA ASN A 839 13.68 -5.00 38.28
C ASN A 839 12.47 -4.82 39.22
N GLY A 840 12.70 -4.70 40.53
CA GLY A 840 11.63 -4.55 41.52
C GLY A 840 10.81 -3.27 41.40
N GLN A 841 11.26 -2.28 40.61
CA GLN A 841 10.50 -1.09 40.26
C GLN A 841 9.70 -1.24 38.95
N GLY A 842 9.69 -2.44 38.33
CA GLY A 842 9.01 -2.68 37.06
C GLY A 842 9.77 -2.16 35.83
N ASN A 843 11.03 -1.76 35.99
CA ASN A 843 11.83 -1.17 34.91
C ASN A 843 12.80 -2.19 34.30
N THR A 844 13.21 -1.97 33.06
CA THR A 844 14.18 -2.79 32.33
C THR A 844 15.54 -2.09 32.20
N MET A 845 16.59 -2.86 31.93
CA MET A 845 17.95 -2.30 31.75
C MET A 845 18.03 -1.35 30.54
N ASP A 846 17.34 -1.67 29.44
CA ASP A 846 17.31 -0.83 28.24
C ASP A 846 16.64 0.54 28.50
N GLN A 847 15.67 0.61 29.43
CA GLN A 847 15.10 1.88 29.87
C GLN A 847 16.13 2.77 30.60
N HIS A 848 17.02 2.17 31.41
CA HIS A 848 18.10 2.91 32.09
C HIS A 848 19.13 3.41 31.08
N MET A 849 19.55 2.55 30.16
CA MET A 849 20.43 2.92 29.04
C MET A 849 19.82 4.03 28.17
N LYS A 850 18.51 4.01 27.96
CA LYS A 850 17.79 5.06 27.23
C LYS A 850 17.80 6.37 28.00
N ALA A 851 17.55 6.35 29.32
CA ALA A 851 17.57 7.54 30.15
C ALA A 851 18.92 8.27 30.09
N GLU A 852 20.03 7.53 30.16
CA GLU A 852 21.38 8.08 30.02
C GLU A 852 21.59 8.81 28.68
N ARG A 853 21.20 8.18 27.58
CA ARG A 853 21.32 8.76 26.24
C ARG A 853 20.47 10.02 26.07
N GLU A 854 19.22 9.98 26.54
CA GLU A 854 18.28 11.12 26.40
C GLU A 854 18.75 12.33 27.19
N VAL A 855 19.21 12.15 28.43
CA VAL A 855 19.76 13.25 29.23
C VAL A 855 21.04 13.81 28.60
N CYS A 856 21.95 12.96 28.13
CA CYS A 856 23.17 13.42 27.46
C CYS A 856 22.86 14.25 26.21
N GLN A 857 21.94 13.77 25.36
CA GLN A 857 21.51 14.47 24.16
C GLN A 857 20.90 15.84 24.48
N ALA A 858 20.07 15.94 25.53
CA ALA A 858 19.43 17.18 25.92
C ALA A 858 20.42 18.23 26.45
N PHE A 859 21.48 17.81 27.14
CA PHE A 859 22.47 18.70 27.74
C PHE A 859 23.68 19.00 26.85
N GLY A 860 23.76 18.37 25.67
CA GLY A 860 24.95 18.41 24.83
C GLY A 860 26.18 17.80 25.52
N VAL A 861 25.98 16.80 26.38
CA VAL A 861 27.06 16.07 27.04
C VAL A 861 27.49 14.91 26.14
N PRO A 862 28.78 14.81 25.77
CA PRO A 862 29.27 13.68 25.00
C PRO A 862 29.05 12.34 25.74
N TYR A 863 28.58 11.34 25.00
CA TYR A 863 28.25 10.01 25.50
C TYR A 863 29.16 8.96 24.85
N ILE A 864 29.83 8.15 25.66
CA ILE A 864 30.59 6.98 25.22
C ILE A 864 29.69 5.75 25.36
N ASP A 865 29.26 5.21 24.22
CA ASP A 865 28.47 3.98 24.18
C ASP A 865 29.37 2.76 24.40
N THR A 866 29.30 2.18 25.59
CA THR A 866 30.10 1.02 25.96
C THR A 866 29.79 -0.21 25.10
N SER A 867 28.59 -0.33 24.51
CA SER A 867 28.24 -1.46 23.65
C SER A 867 29.11 -1.56 22.40
N GLN A 868 29.63 -0.43 21.91
CA GLN A 868 30.54 -0.37 20.75
C GLN A 868 31.92 -0.96 21.05
N SER A 869 32.28 -1.13 22.33
CA SER A 869 33.45 -1.92 22.69
C SER A 869 33.26 -3.40 22.33
N GLY A 870 32.03 -3.89 22.17
CA GLY A 870 31.71 -5.31 22.03
C GLY A 870 31.65 -6.08 23.36
N MET A 871 31.77 -5.38 24.50
CA MET A 871 31.50 -5.94 25.83
C MET A 871 29.99 -5.85 26.13
N GLY A 872 29.39 -6.95 26.59
CA GLY A 872 27.99 -7.00 26.99
C GLY A 872 27.47 -8.42 27.22
N TYR A 873 26.16 -8.59 27.12
CA TYR A 873 25.43 -9.80 27.52
C TYR A 873 25.98 -11.12 26.94
N HIS A 874 26.28 -11.16 25.63
CA HIS A 874 26.77 -12.37 24.95
C HIS A 874 28.29 -12.58 25.05
N THR A 875 29.03 -11.57 25.49
CA THR A 875 30.49 -11.60 25.55
C THR A 875 31.02 -11.60 27.00
N SER A 876 30.14 -11.86 27.97
CA SER A 876 30.49 -11.88 29.39
C SER A 876 31.61 -12.88 29.71
N THR A 877 31.57 -14.08 29.14
CA THR A 877 32.61 -15.11 29.35
C THR A 877 33.98 -14.70 28.80
N LEU A 878 34.02 -13.80 27.82
CA LEU A 878 35.26 -13.29 27.24
C LEU A 878 35.83 -12.12 28.05
N TYR A 879 34.96 -11.24 28.55
CA TYR A 879 35.37 -9.92 29.02
C TYR A 879 35.00 -9.59 30.46
N MET A 880 34.27 -10.46 31.17
CA MET A 880 33.86 -10.24 32.56
C MET A 880 34.37 -11.37 33.46
N ALA A 881 34.69 -11.05 34.71
CA ALA A 881 35.20 -12.03 35.69
C ALA A 881 34.06 -12.75 36.42
N ASP A 882 32.96 -12.05 36.67
CA ASP A 882 31.79 -12.50 37.43
C ASP A 882 30.48 -12.18 36.69
N GLU A 883 30.57 -12.09 35.37
CA GLU A 883 29.49 -11.66 34.48
C GLU A 883 28.97 -10.22 34.71
N LEU A 884 29.73 -9.37 35.43
CA LEU A 884 29.44 -7.93 35.53
C LEU A 884 30.71 -7.09 35.45
N HIS A 885 31.67 -7.38 36.33
CA HIS A 885 32.92 -6.66 36.43
C HIS A 885 33.89 -7.12 35.34
N PRO A 886 34.59 -6.19 34.66
CA PRO A 886 35.53 -6.56 33.62
C PRO A 886 36.66 -7.47 34.14
N ASN A 887 37.05 -8.47 33.36
CA ASN A 887 38.33 -9.16 33.57
C ASN A 887 39.47 -8.36 32.91
N ALA A 888 40.71 -8.84 32.96
CA ALA A 888 41.85 -8.12 32.36
C ALA A 888 41.67 -7.79 30.86
N ALA A 889 41.10 -8.72 30.07
CA ALA A 889 40.82 -8.50 28.65
C ALA A 889 39.70 -7.48 28.45
N GLY A 890 38.66 -7.55 29.27
CA GLY A 890 37.57 -6.57 29.29
C GLY A 890 38.02 -5.16 29.67
N SER A 891 38.82 -5.05 30.73
CA SER A 891 39.43 -3.82 31.20
C SER A 891 40.22 -3.12 30.11
N LEU A 892 41.12 -3.84 29.43
CA LEU A 892 41.89 -3.31 28.31
C LEU A 892 40.99 -2.89 27.15
N ARG A 893 39.94 -3.66 26.87
CA ARG A 893 39.02 -3.39 25.77
C ARG A 893 38.19 -2.12 26.02
N LEU A 894 37.66 -1.95 27.22
CA LEU A 894 36.96 -0.73 27.63
C LEU A 894 37.89 0.48 27.58
N ALA A 895 39.09 0.39 28.17
CA ALA A 895 40.06 1.47 28.13
C ALA A 895 40.40 1.89 26.70
N THR A 896 40.66 0.93 25.82
CA THR A 896 40.99 1.19 24.41
C THR A 896 39.83 1.86 23.66
N HIS A 897 38.60 1.39 23.88
CA HIS A 897 37.40 2.00 23.30
C HIS A 897 37.20 3.44 23.80
N HIS A 898 37.29 3.64 25.12
CA HIS A 898 37.13 4.96 25.73
C HIS A 898 38.23 5.94 25.28
N ALA A 899 39.48 5.49 25.16
CA ALA A 899 40.58 6.30 24.65
C ALA A 899 40.32 6.76 23.20
N GLY A 900 39.88 5.84 22.34
CA GLY A 900 39.49 6.17 20.96
C GLY A 900 38.32 7.15 20.89
N ALA A 901 37.31 6.97 21.75
CA ALA A 901 36.16 7.87 21.82
C ALA A 901 36.56 9.28 22.28
N LEU A 902 37.39 9.41 23.33
CA LEU A 902 37.89 10.70 23.81
C LEU A 902 38.74 11.42 22.76
N ARG A 903 39.63 10.71 22.07
CA ARG A 903 40.42 11.24 20.96
C ARG A 903 39.53 11.80 19.84
N LYS A 904 38.49 11.09 19.47
CA LYS A 904 37.50 11.57 18.50
C LYS A 904 36.76 12.82 18.99
N MET A 905 36.40 12.87 20.28
CA MET A 905 35.76 14.05 20.87
C MET A 905 36.70 15.25 20.88
N VAL A 906 38.00 15.07 21.17
CA VAL A 906 39.02 16.11 21.08
C VAL A 906 39.07 16.69 19.67
N LEU A 907 39.11 15.85 18.65
CA LEU A 907 39.11 16.27 17.25
C LEU A 907 37.83 17.01 16.86
N ASN A 908 36.71 16.68 17.51
CA ASN A 908 35.44 17.38 17.36
C ASN A 908 35.32 18.64 18.24
N GLY A 909 36.41 19.05 18.92
CA GLY A 909 36.48 20.29 19.67
C GLY A 909 36.20 20.20 21.17
N LEU A 910 36.32 19.02 21.81
CA LEU A 910 36.03 18.86 23.24
C LEU A 910 36.77 19.87 24.14
N PHE A 911 38.01 20.21 23.81
CA PHE A 911 38.84 21.20 24.54
C PHE A 911 39.12 22.47 23.74
N VAL A 912 38.43 22.70 22.62
CA VAL A 912 38.53 23.97 21.89
C VAL A 912 37.64 24.98 22.64
N ASN A 913 38.26 26.08 23.09
CA ASN A 913 37.60 27.12 23.88
C ASN A 913 36.74 28.05 23.02
#